data_AF-A0A814UPM2-F1
#
_entry.id   AF-A0A814UPM2-F1
#
_cell.length_a   1.000
_cell.length_b   1.000
_cell.length_c   1.000
_cell.angle_alpha   90.00
_cell.angle_beta   90.00
_cell.angle_gamma   90.00
#
_symmetry.space_group_name_H-M   'P 1'
#
loop_
_entity.id
_entity.type
_entity.pdbx_description
1 polymer ?
#
loop_
_entity_poly.entity_id
_entity_poly.type
_entity_poly.pdbx_seq_one_letter_code
_entity_poly.pdbx_strand_id
1 'polypeptide(L)'
;MVTSSIAWGAIGHSLVSQIAMTVMTNESRRFVKDLLPWYVQGNMSMLSSWADNILYPDTNPVGYLNWDWSREHHYINTPDGVCEYIPDRDCVENKCIDGAIQNYTRRLADTGFDHVQRQEALQFLVHHVGDVHQPLHAGFISDRGGNSVRGRFFNVATNLHSLWDSGIINRRVNTDFNRSAEDYFEYLMTKVNSTYANIITQWLVCPIQTQFSACSASWAQESSDLVCGTVNIAEDGSLMNSSWNFTLGLNYFNKNWPIVESRLIQVPTLESVPTTNLAGRGSDIKISKELHQNGGLHVILNYLPKNYRIEQQAFGRTARQGQYGSGQLIIVDQSNLEYSNKSLLEVIYLKNERDFNEMHRIGEVLQYYQRKIQFEENLFERYYQAFSRLKEKIDKRWKINVEKKDIVLSSLLNQWAFWSDNIDFQMNAKLEIFQSLENLCHQFEQIHNFDELIDQLVIEPNQLIKLSKCFIKDKNYDKACQLLQTVINNEPMFSHAAYYYKAHCLIKQTQLVKTKEKIEFHRLLDHAEYLFNYHIDMLIAHNSILTNLNLLNQSFLKIDSYRKQNKNLCNLYSCFIRSIHDIRGHSITSNTFVNIDIDEKLAMSIYKQMLISDENIFIRKQFNRNFNENQLKKICMDYQLNYDGFQRYLSQIKYVDEMNLKQYLDHVQMPNRDQF
;
A
#
# COMPACT_ATOMS: atom_id res chain seq x y z
N MET A 1 -11.47 -10.19 24.08
CA MET A 1 -10.72 -9.37 23.10
C MET A 1 -10.84 -7.93 23.55
N VAL A 2 -9.75 -7.34 24.02
CA VAL A 2 -9.69 -5.91 24.34
C VAL A 2 -9.73 -5.20 22.98
N THR A 3 -10.80 -4.46 22.69
CA THR A 3 -10.84 -3.56 21.54
C THR A 3 -9.78 -2.49 21.77
N SER A 4 -8.73 -2.54 20.96
CA SER A 4 -7.64 -1.59 20.96
C SER A 4 -8.15 -0.21 20.52
N SER A 5 -7.68 0.84 21.19
CA SER A 5 -7.94 2.24 20.85
C SER A 5 -7.33 2.52 19.48
N ILE A 6 -8.20 2.63 18.48
CA ILE A 6 -7.92 3.31 17.21
C ILE A 6 -8.20 4.77 17.50
N ALA A 7 -7.49 5.70 16.87
CA ALA A 7 -7.87 7.09 16.95
C ALA A 7 -9.19 7.37 16.22
N TRP A 8 -9.44 8.59 15.69
CA TRP A 8 -10.59 8.77 14.79
C TRP A 8 -10.67 7.55 13.87
N GLY A 9 -11.86 6.95 13.72
CA GLY A 9 -11.97 5.76 12.89
C GLY A 9 -11.50 6.07 11.47
N ALA A 10 -11.24 5.05 10.65
CA ALA A 10 -10.72 5.23 9.29
C ALA A 10 -11.47 6.30 8.46
N ILE A 11 -12.79 6.44 8.66
CA ILE A 11 -13.59 7.50 8.02
C ILE A 11 -13.21 8.90 8.56
N GLY A 12 -13.11 9.09 9.87
CA GLY A 12 -12.73 10.38 10.47
C GLY A 12 -11.36 10.85 10.00
N HIS A 13 -10.35 9.97 10.03
CA HIS A 13 -9.02 10.27 9.50
C HIS A 13 -9.01 10.61 8.02
N SER A 14 -9.78 9.85 7.22
CA SER A 14 -9.90 10.12 5.79
C SER A 14 -10.53 11.49 5.54
N LEU A 15 -11.63 11.84 6.23
CA LEU A 15 -12.30 13.14 6.11
C LEU A 15 -11.35 14.28 6.47
N VAL A 16 -10.68 14.18 7.62
CA VAL A 16 -9.68 15.15 8.09
C VAL A 16 -8.60 15.40 7.02
N SER A 17 -8.05 14.33 6.46
CA SER A 17 -6.99 14.40 5.44
C SER A 17 -7.49 15.00 4.12
N GLN A 18 -8.72 14.68 3.70
CA GLN A 18 -9.32 15.23 2.48
C GLN A 18 -9.62 16.72 2.61
N ILE A 19 -10.17 17.16 3.76
CA ILE A 19 -10.43 18.57 4.02
C ILE A 19 -9.11 19.34 4.02
N ALA A 20 -8.09 18.82 4.71
CA ALA A 20 -6.75 19.40 4.73
C ALA A 20 -6.17 19.57 3.31
N MET A 21 -6.20 18.52 2.48
CA MET A 21 -5.72 18.59 1.08
C MET A 21 -6.47 19.62 0.24
N THR A 22 -7.76 19.83 0.52
CA THR A 22 -8.62 20.74 -0.25
C THR A 22 -8.37 22.20 0.08
N VAL A 23 -8.13 22.52 1.35
CA VAL A 23 -7.83 23.90 1.77
C VAL A 23 -6.36 24.29 1.60
N MET A 24 -5.45 23.32 1.46
CA MET A 24 -4.03 23.60 1.24
C MET A 24 -3.79 24.51 0.02
N THR A 25 -2.85 25.45 0.17
CA THR A 25 -2.30 26.19 -0.98
C THR A 25 -1.75 25.24 -2.04
N ASN A 26 -1.74 25.68 -3.30
CA ASN A 26 -1.22 24.85 -4.40
C ASN A 26 0.22 24.41 -4.17
N GLU A 27 1.03 25.25 -3.53
CA GLU A 27 2.42 24.96 -3.17
C GLU A 27 2.51 23.89 -2.09
N SER A 28 1.73 24.01 -1.02
CA SER A 28 1.66 23.00 0.05
C SER A 28 1.20 21.66 -0.49
N ARG A 29 0.18 21.67 -1.35
CA ARG A 29 -0.36 20.48 -2.00
C ARG A 29 0.67 19.80 -2.90
N ARG A 30 1.50 20.56 -3.64
CA ARG A 30 2.62 20.00 -4.43
C ARG A 30 3.68 19.37 -3.54
N PHE A 31 4.13 20.08 -2.50
CA PHE A 31 5.11 19.58 -1.56
C PHE A 31 4.67 18.28 -0.90
N VAL A 32 3.42 18.21 -0.43
CA VAL A 32 2.82 17.00 0.11
C VAL A 32 2.80 15.90 -0.95
N LYS A 33 2.31 16.18 -2.17
CA LYS A 33 2.27 15.19 -3.25
C LYS A 33 3.64 14.61 -3.62
N ASP A 34 4.70 15.41 -3.59
CA ASP A 34 6.07 14.96 -3.89
C ASP A 34 6.65 14.05 -2.79
N LEU A 35 6.14 14.15 -1.56
CA LEU A 35 6.51 13.30 -0.42
C LEU A 35 5.57 12.12 -0.21
N LEU A 36 4.39 12.09 -0.83
CA LEU A 36 3.49 10.95 -0.72
C LEU A 36 4.08 9.74 -1.47
N PRO A 37 3.96 8.51 -0.90
CA PRO A 37 4.31 7.30 -1.60
C PRO A 37 3.61 7.18 -2.94
N TRP A 38 4.31 6.66 -3.95
CA TRP A 38 3.76 6.55 -5.31
C TRP A 38 2.44 5.76 -5.38
N TYR A 39 2.23 4.78 -4.49
CA TYR A 39 1.06 3.91 -4.50
C TYR A 39 -0.23 4.60 -4.04
N VAL A 40 -0.15 5.75 -3.35
CA VAL A 40 -1.34 6.53 -2.97
C VAL A 40 -1.75 7.57 -4.02
N GLN A 41 -1.00 7.68 -5.13
CA GLN A 41 -1.34 8.53 -6.28
C GLN A 41 -1.66 9.99 -5.91
N GLY A 42 -0.97 10.53 -4.90
CA GLY A 42 -1.18 11.90 -4.43
C GLY A 42 -2.45 12.11 -3.58
N ASN A 43 -3.11 11.02 -3.15
CA ASN A 43 -4.23 11.05 -2.22
C ASN A 43 -3.75 10.82 -0.78
N MET A 44 -3.70 11.91 0.00
CA MET A 44 -3.25 11.89 1.40
C MET A 44 -4.18 11.08 2.32
N SER A 45 -5.46 10.90 1.97
CA SER A 45 -6.41 10.17 2.81
C SER A 45 -6.16 8.66 2.84
N MET A 46 -5.42 8.12 1.86
CA MET A 46 -5.02 6.71 1.87
C MET A 46 -3.97 6.39 2.94
N LEU A 47 -3.26 7.39 3.45
CA LEU A 47 -2.25 7.23 4.51
C LEU A 47 -2.75 7.65 5.88
N SER A 48 -3.95 8.23 5.97
CA SER A 48 -4.41 8.86 7.20
C SER A 48 -4.65 7.87 8.33
N SER A 49 -4.70 6.56 8.05
CA SER A 49 -4.78 5.48 9.06
C SER A 49 -3.50 4.65 9.14
N TRP A 50 -2.43 5.04 8.45
CA TRP A 50 -1.19 4.26 8.40
C TRP A 50 -0.55 4.10 9.79
N ALA A 51 -0.52 5.17 10.61
CA ALA A 51 0.09 5.13 11.94
C ALA A 51 -0.62 4.16 12.90
N ASP A 52 -1.94 3.97 12.76
CA ASP A 52 -2.67 2.91 13.45
C ASP A 52 -2.36 1.53 12.87
N ASN A 53 -2.41 1.39 11.54
CA ASN A 53 -2.22 0.10 10.85
C ASN A 53 -0.84 -0.53 11.09
N ILE A 54 0.19 0.25 11.36
CA ILE A 54 1.52 -0.30 11.64
C ILE A 54 1.61 -0.96 13.03
N LEU A 55 0.66 -0.70 13.94
CA LEU A 55 0.68 -1.16 15.33
C LEU A 55 0.03 -2.53 15.57
N TYR A 56 -0.62 -3.12 14.56
CA TYR A 56 -1.43 -4.33 14.74
C TYR A 56 -1.00 -5.48 13.83
N PRO A 57 -1.06 -6.74 14.30
CA PRO A 57 -0.61 -7.90 13.54
C PRO A 57 -1.51 -8.24 12.34
N ASP A 58 -2.77 -7.82 12.33
CA ASP A 58 -3.69 -8.03 11.21
C ASP A 58 -3.37 -7.15 9.99
N THR A 59 -2.76 -5.98 10.23
CA THR A 59 -2.44 -4.96 9.25
C THR A 59 -0.92 -4.85 8.99
N ASN A 60 -0.08 -5.24 9.95
CA ASN A 60 1.39 -5.32 9.85
C ASN A 60 1.94 -6.61 10.51
N PRO A 61 1.68 -7.80 9.94
CA PRO A 61 1.95 -9.10 10.57
C PRO A 61 3.43 -9.38 10.89
N VAL A 62 4.36 -8.76 10.18
CA VAL A 62 5.80 -9.03 10.30
C VAL A 62 6.53 -7.95 11.10
N GLY A 63 6.03 -6.71 11.10
CA GLY A 63 6.75 -5.56 11.61
C GLY A 63 6.12 -4.85 12.82
N TYR A 64 4.92 -5.23 13.28
CA TYR A 64 4.18 -4.40 14.24
C TYR A 64 4.91 -4.14 15.56
N LEU A 65 5.70 -5.10 16.05
CA LEU A 65 6.50 -4.94 17.28
C LEU A 65 7.60 -3.88 17.14
N ASN A 66 8.06 -3.60 15.92
CA ASN A 66 9.08 -2.57 15.68
C ASN A 66 8.53 -1.15 15.85
N TRP A 67 7.21 -1.00 15.91
CA TRP A 67 6.50 0.28 16.03
C TRP A 67 5.81 0.45 17.39
N ASP A 68 5.99 -0.49 18.33
CA ASP A 68 5.30 -0.45 19.62
C ASP A 68 5.57 0.84 20.42
N TRP A 69 6.75 1.43 20.22
CA TRP A 69 7.14 2.72 20.78
C TRP A 69 6.25 3.88 20.33
N SER A 70 5.55 3.79 19.19
CA SER A 70 4.71 4.86 18.70
C SER A 70 3.30 4.84 19.27
N ARG A 71 2.89 3.83 20.05
CA ARG A 71 1.54 3.77 20.63
C ARG A 71 1.20 4.99 21.49
N GLU A 72 2.15 5.42 22.31
CA GLU A 72 1.97 6.57 23.21
C GLU A 72 1.87 7.89 22.44
N HIS A 73 2.29 7.92 21.17
CA HIS A 73 2.17 9.12 20.34
C HIS A 73 0.75 9.42 19.89
N HIS A 74 -0.21 8.51 20.07
CA HIS A 74 -1.59 8.73 19.64
C HIS A 74 -2.42 9.52 20.66
N TYR A 75 -1.98 9.68 21.91
CA TYR A 75 -2.82 10.31 22.93
C TYR A 75 -2.02 11.12 23.96
N ILE A 76 -2.76 11.80 24.81
CA ILE A 76 -2.36 12.47 26.05
C ILE A 76 -3.25 11.94 27.16
N ASN A 77 -2.63 11.68 28.29
CA ASN A 77 -3.28 11.22 29.50
C ASN A 77 -3.30 12.35 30.52
N THR A 78 -4.48 12.93 30.76
CA THR A 78 -4.66 14.01 31.74
C THR A 78 -5.17 13.46 33.08
N PRO A 79 -4.87 14.12 34.22
CA PRO A 79 -5.47 13.75 35.50
C PRO A 79 -6.99 13.94 35.49
N ASP A 80 -7.68 13.02 36.15
CA ASP A 80 -9.14 13.00 36.23
C ASP A 80 -9.73 14.33 36.75
N GLY A 81 -10.66 14.90 35.99
CA GLY A 81 -11.42 16.09 36.39
C GLY A 81 -10.63 17.39 36.45
N VAL A 82 -9.35 17.38 36.07
CA VAL A 82 -8.50 18.59 36.05
C VAL A 82 -8.77 19.44 34.81
N CYS A 83 -9.14 18.81 33.67
CA CYS A 83 -9.59 19.50 32.45
C CYS A 83 -8.59 20.53 31.91
N GLU A 84 -7.31 20.31 32.18
CA GLU A 84 -6.23 21.19 31.81
C GLU A 84 -5.09 20.32 31.33
N TYR A 85 -4.57 20.62 30.15
CA TYR A 85 -3.39 20.02 29.59
C TYR A 85 -2.15 20.86 29.93
N ILE A 86 -1.19 20.24 30.61
CA ILE A 86 0.08 20.87 30.96
C ILE A 86 1.19 20.02 30.33
N PRO A 87 1.92 20.52 29.30
CA PRO A 87 2.93 19.75 28.58
C PRO A 87 3.95 19.03 29.48
N ASP A 88 4.52 19.74 30.47
CA ASP A 88 5.53 19.19 31.38
C ASP A 88 4.99 18.08 32.29
N ARG A 89 3.69 18.08 32.58
CA ARG A 89 3.03 17.09 33.45
C ARG A 89 2.53 15.89 32.65
N ASP A 90 1.92 16.16 31.49
CA ASP A 90 1.09 15.19 30.76
C ASP A 90 1.79 14.61 29.52
N CYS A 91 2.88 15.23 29.05
CA CYS A 91 3.67 14.77 27.89
C CYS A 91 5.11 14.41 28.30
N VAL A 92 5.22 13.49 29.25
CA VAL A 92 6.52 13.06 29.80
C VAL A 92 7.44 12.56 28.67
N GLU A 93 8.68 13.05 28.66
CA GLU A 93 9.71 12.72 27.65
C GLU A 93 9.30 13.00 26.18
N ASN A 94 8.30 13.84 25.94
CA ASN A 94 7.67 14.04 24.62
C ASN A 94 7.02 12.78 24.03
N LYS A 95 6.74 11.75 24.86
CA LYS A 95 6.03 10.53 24.46
C LYS A 95 4.53 10.71 24.59
N CYS A 96 4.02 11.66 23.83
CA CYS A 96 2.59 11.91 23.70
C CYS A 96 2.32 12.50 22.32
N ILE A 97 1.05 12.69 22.00
CA ILE A 97 0.67 13.29 20.71
C ILE A 97 1.20 14.70 20.45
N ASP A 98 1.25 15.56 21.47
CA ASP A 98 1.84 16.90 21.35
C ASP A 98 3.32 16.80 20.97
N GLY A 99 4.10 16.02 21.73
CA GLY A 99 5.51 15.76 21.45
C GLY A 99 5.75 15.14 20.07
N ALA A 100 4.87 14.23 19.64
CA ALA A 100 4.93 13.60 18.32
C ALA A 100 4.69 14.61 17.19
N ILE A 101 3.64 15.44 17.28
CA ILE A 101 3.36 16.51 16.31
C ILE A 101 4.56 17.45 16.21
N GLN A 102 5.13 17.87 17.34
CA GLN A 102 6.31 18.74 17.36
C GLN A 102 7.54 18.08 16.72
N ASN A 103 7.76 16.79 16.95
CA ASN A 103 8.89 16.04 16.38
C ASN A 103 8.74 15.89 14.87
N TYR A 104 7.60 15.37 14.40
CA TYR A 104 7.40 15.09 12.98
C TYR A 104 7.27 16.35 12.14
N THR A 105 6.75 17.44 12.72
CA THR A 105 6.80 18.76 12.09
C THR A 105 8.24 19.23 11.86
N ARG A 106 9.12 19.08 12.86
CA ARG A 106 10.55 19.41 12.73
C ARG A 106 11.25 18.53 11.69
N ARG A 107 11.04 17.21 11.73
CA ARG A 107 11.62 16.25 10.76
C ARG A 107 11.17 16.53 9.33
N LEU A 108 9.88 16.81 9.12
CA LEU A 108 9.33 17.15 7.80
C LEU A 108 9.97 18.43 7.23
N ALA A 109 10.21 19.41 8.09
CA ALA A 109 10.77 20.71 7.73
C ALA A 109 12.30 20.71 7.55
N ASP A 110 13.01 19.73 8.11
CA ASP A 110 14.46 19.66 8.05
C ASP A 110 14.94 18.87 6.82
N THR A 111 15.60 19.58 5.90
CA THR A 111 16.18 19.00 4.68
C THR A 111 17.44 18.15 4.93
N GLY A 112 17.91 18.04 6.18
CA GLY A 112 18.93 17.08 6.58
C GLY A 112 18.43 15.63 6.65
N PHE A 113 17.12 15.43 6.80
CA PHE A 113 16.50 14.10 6.70
C PHE A 113 16.26 13.73 5.23
N ASP A 114 16.43 12.45 4.92
CA ASP A 114 16.18 11.94 3.57
C ASP A 114 14.68 11.90 3.20
N HIS A 115 14.39 11.55 1.95
CA HIS A 115 13.01 11.51 1.46
C HIS A 115 12.15 10.52 2.25
N VAL A 116 12.67 9.35 2.60
CA VAL A 116 11.93 8.30 3.32
C VAL A 116 11.58 8.76 4.72
N GLN A 117 12.53 9.34 5.45
CA GLN A 117 12.32 9.86 6.80
C GLN A 117 11.34 11.03 6.82
N ARG A 118 11.34 11.87 5.79
CA ARG A 118 10.39 12.99 5.66
C ARG A 118 9.00 12.52 5.24
N GLN A 119 8.93 11.48 4.41
CA GLN A 119 7.69 10.80 4.04
C GLN A 119 7.07 10.09 5.26
N GLU A 120 7.86 9.43 6.10
CA GLU A 120 7.42 8.87 7.39
C GLU A 120 6.88 9.98 8.31
N ALA A 121 7.63 11.08 8.44
CA ALA A 121 7.20 12.21 9.26
C ALA A 121 5.88 12.81 8.77
N LEU A 122 5.67 12.91 7.45
CA LEU A 122 4.40 13.34 6.87
C LEU A 122 3.26 12.38 7.23
N GLN A 123 3.47 11.06 7.12
CA GLN A 123 2.45 10.06 7.43
C GLN A 123 2.01 10.12 8.88
N PHE A 124 2.97 10.18 9.81
CA PHE A 124 2.64 10.38 11.22
C PHE A 124 1.94 11.70 11.46
N LEU A 125 2.42 12.81 10.87
CA LEU A 125 1.83 14.13 11.11
C LEU A 125 0.36 14.19 10.65
N VAL A 126 0.04 13.62 9.48
CA VAL A 126 -1.34 13.57 8.97
C VAL A 126 -2.28 12.84 9.93
N HIS A 127 -1.80 11.77 10.56
CA HIS A 127 -2.58 11.00 11.52
C HIS A 127 -2.75 11.75 12.85
N HIS A 128 -1.63 12.12 13.49
CA HIS A 128 -1.63 12.72 14.83
C HIS A 128 -2.36 14.07 14.88
N VAL A 129 -2.37 14.87 13.81
CA VAL A 129 -3.20 16.09 13.81
C VAL A 129 -4.69 15.75 13.83
N GLY A 130 -5.11 14.62 13.26
CA GLY A 130 -6.46 14.10 13.46
C GLY A 130 -6.69 13.72 14.93
N ASP A 131 -5.85 12.86 15.49
CA ASP A 131 -5.97 12.32 16.85
C ASP A 131 -6.07 13.44 17.90
N VAL A 132 -5.24 14.49 17.81
CA VAL A 132 -5.22 15.55 18.84
C VAL A 132 -6.54 16.33 18.87
N HIS A 133 -7.31 16.30 17.77
CA HIS A 133 -8.63 16.90 17.68
C HIS A 133 -9.76 15.97 18.16
N GLN A 134 -9.51 14.68 18.36
CA GLN A 134 -10.44 13.76 19.01
C GLN A 134 -10.40 14.03 20.52
N PRO A 135 -11.48 14.52 21.16
CA PRO A 135 -11.45 14.94 22.57
C PRO A 135 -10.88 13.89 23.54
N LEU A 136 -11.27 12.62 23.40
CA LEU A 136 -10.84 11.52 24.28
C LEU A 136 -9.39 11.06 24.06
N HIS A 137 -8.71 11.58 23.03
CA HIS A 137 -7.26 11.45 22.89
C HIS A 137 -6.49 12.41 23.79
N ALA A 138 -7.16 13.39 24.41
CA ALA A 138 -6.66 14.14 25.56
C ALA A 138 -7.53 13.86 26.81
N GLY A 139 -7.87 12.58 27.00
CA GLY A 139 -8.79 12.09 28.02
C GLY A 139 -8.15 11.76 29.36
N PHE A 140 -8.93 11.15 30.25
CA PHE A 140 -8.51 10.85 31.62
C PHE A 140 -7.71 9.54 31.72
N ILE A 141 -6.75 9.53 32.64
CA ILE A 141 -5.92 8.35 32.95
C ILE A 141 -6.78 7.19 33.44
N SER A 142 -7.70 7.43 34.37
CA SER A 142 -8.41 6.35 35.06
C SER A 142 -9.30 5.51 34.16
N ASP A 143 -9.85 6.11 33.11
CA ASP A 143 -10.75 5.45 32.17
C ASP A 143 -10.10 5.12 30.82
N ARG A 144 -8.80 5.43 30.68
CA ARG A 144 -8.01 5.26 29.44
C ARG A 144 -8.63 6.02 28.28
N GLY A 145 -8.92 7.30 28.48
CA GLY A 145 -9.59 8.14 27.49
C GLY A 145 -10.96 7.59 27.10
N GLY A 146 -11.75 7.08 28.05
CA GLY A 146 -13.08 6.55 27.78
C GLY A 146 -13.14 5.11 27.25
N ASN A 147 -12.01 4.44 27.00
CA ASN A 147 -11.98 3.02 26.57
C ASN A 147 -12.58 2.07 27.63
N SER A 148 -12.45 2.45 28.91
CA SER A 148 -12.97 1.68 30.04
C SER A 148 -14.43 2.03 30.39
N VAL A 149 -15.00 3.07 29.76
CA VAL A 149 -16.39 3.49 29.94
C VAL A 149 -17.25 2.71 28.93
N ARG A 150 -17.83 1.59 29.37
CA ARG A 150 -18.59 0.69 28.50
C ARG A 150 -20.06 1.07 28.47
N GLY A 151 -20.74 0.76 27.37
CA GLY A 151 -22.16 1.07 27.25
C GLY A 151 -22.76 0.62 25.94
N ARG A 152 -23.90 1.24 25.61
CA ARG A 152 -24.62 1.06 24.36
C ARG A 152 -24.87 2.40 23.71
N PHE A 153 -24.61 2.48 22.42
CA PHE A 153 -25.09 3.57 21.58
C PHE A 153 -26.26 3.03 20.75
N PHE A 154 -27.46 3.55 21.02
CA PHE A 154 -28.71 2.90 20.65
C PHE A 154 -28.70 1.41 21.09
N ASN A 155 -28.87 0.47 20.16
CA ASN A 155 -28.90 -0.95 20.45
C ASN A 155 -27.55 -1.66 20.24
N VAL A 156 -26.48 -0.91 19.97
CA VAL A 156 -25.14 -1.45 19.67
C VAL A 156 -24.22 -1.26 20.89
N ALA A 157 -23.61 -2.34 21.36
CA ALA A 157 -22.63 -2.30 22.44
C ALA A 157 -21.33 -1.63 21.96
N THR A 158 -20.76 -0.75 22.78
CA THR A 158 -19.54 0.02 22.49
C THR A 158 -18.86 0.45 23.80
N ASN A 159 -17.73 1.17 23.70
CA ASN A 159 -17.23 2.03 24.76
C ASN A 159 -17.30 3.51 24.31
N LEU A 160 -17.06 4.45 25.23
CA LEU A 160 -17.16 5.89 24.96
C LEU A 160 -16.12 6.36 23.93
N HIS A 161 -14.90 5.84 23.99
CA HIS A 161 -13.83 6.16 23.04
C HIS A 161 -14.23 5.78 21.61
N SER A 162 -14.57 4.51 21.37
CA SER A 162 -14.99 4.02 20.06
C SER A 162 -16.28 4.68 19.53
N LEU A 163 -17.15 5.16 20.43
CA LEU A 163 -18.32 5.95 20.06
C LEU A 163 -17.91 7.30 19.42
N TRP A 164 -16.92 7.98 20.00
CA TRP A 164 -16.41 9.24 19.47
C TRP A 164 -15.54 9.03 18.23
N ASP A 165 -14.67 8.02 18.21
CA ASP A 165 -13.84 7.71 17.03
C ASP A 165 -14.67 7.40 15.80
N SER A 166 -15.70 6.57 15.98
CA SER A 166 -16.39 5.92 14.86
C SER A 166 -17.91 5.96 14.97
N GLY A 167 -18.48 5.76 16.16
CA GLY A 167 -19.93 5.57 16.32
C GLY A 167 -20.78 6.76 15.88
N ILE A 168 -20.42 7.99 16.27
CA ILE A 168 -21.13 9.22 15.89
C ILE A 168 -20.97 9.47 14.39
N ILE A 169 -19.75 9.38 13.86
CA ILE A 169 -19.44 9.60 12.43
C ILE A 169 -20.18 8.58 11.56
N ASN A 170 -20.08 7.29 11.89
CA ASN A 170 -20.74 6.22 11.14
C ASN A 170 -22.25 6.39 11.14
N ARG A 171 -22.85 6.81 12.26
CA ARG A 171 -24.28 7.08 12.28
C ARG A 171 -24.63 8.25 11.37
N ARG A 172 -23.91 9.37 11.47
CA ARG A 172 -24.10 10.56 10.65
C ARG A 172 -24.05 10.22 9.15
N VAL A 173 -22.99 9.51 8.72
CA VAL A 173 -22.83 9.03 7.33
C VAL A 173 -23.98 8.11 6.91
N ASN A 174 -24.36 7.16 7.77
CA ASN A 174 -25.38 6.17 7.43
C ASN A 174 -26.81 6.72 7.38
N THR A 175 -27.14 7.69 8.23
CA THR A 175 -28.50 8.24 8.33
C THR A 175 -28.73 9.41 7.40
N ASP A 176 -27.74 10.28 7.22
CA ASP A 176 -27.97 11.60 6.63
C ASP A 176 -27.29 11.78 5.26
N PHE A 177 -26.35 10.88 4.92
CA PHE A 177 -25.51 11.00 3.72
C PHE A 177 -25.50 9.72 2.89
N ASN A 178 -26.63 8.98 2.83
CA ASN A 178 -26.79 7.79 2.00
C ASN A 178 -25.68 6.71 2.17
N ARG A 179 -25.07 6.63 3.35
CA ARG A 179 -23.93 5.74 3.63
C ARG A 179 -22.69 6.06 2.79
N SER A 180 -22.57 7.30 2.31
CA SER A 180 -21.47 7.83 1.52
C SER A 180 -20.64 8.78 2.38
N ALA A 181 -19.39 8.40 2.66
CA ALA A 181 -18.43 9.29 3.32
C ALA A 181 -18.05 10.49 2.41
N GLU A 182 -18.17 10.33 1.10
CA GLU A 182 -17.93 11.39 0.11
C GLU A 182 -19.02 12.47 0.18
N ASP A 183 -20.28 12.07 0.25
CA ASP A 183 -21.41 13.02 0.39
C ASP A 183 -21.28 13.79 1.70
N TYR A 184 -20.79 13.13 2.75
CA TYR A 184 -20.50 13.77 4.02
C TYR A 184 -19.30 14.71 3.93
N PHE A 185 -18.23 14.34 3.22
CA PHE A 185 -17.09 15.22 2.95
C PHE A 185 -17.53 16.49 2.21
N GLU A 186 -18.28 16.36 1.13
CA GLU A 186 -18.81 17.50 0.36
C GLU A 186 -19.65 18.42 1.25
N TYR A 187 -20.49 17.85 2.11
CA TYR A 187 -21.24 18.62 3.10
C TYR A 187 -20.32 19.38 4.06
N LEU A 188 -19.28 18.74 4.61
CA LEU A 188 -18.31 19.43 5.47
C LEU A 188 -17.59 20.55 4.73
N MET A 189 -17.26 20.36 3.44
CA MET A 189 -16.69 21.42 2.59
C MET A 189 -17.65 22.59 2.37
N THR A 190 -18.96 22.35 2.29
CA THR A 190 -19.91 23.48 2.28
C THR A 190 -19.85 24.29 3.57
N LYS A 191 -19.68 23.64 4.73
CA LYS A 191 -19.54 24.31 6.02
C LYS A 191 -18.22 25.07 6.14
N VAL A 192 -17.13 24.49 5.66
CA VAL A 192 -15.81 25.15 5.54
C VAL A 192 -15.95 26.47 4.79
N ASN A 193 -16.63 26.46 3.64
CA ASN A 193 -16.80 27.63 2.79
C ASN A 193 -17.90 28.61 3.24
N SER A 194 -18.69 28.26 4.25
CA SER A 194 -19.80 29.09 4.75
C SER A 194 -19.68 29.35 6.25
N THR A 195 -20.24 28.48 7.08
CA THR A 195 -20.30 28.59 8.55
C THR A 195 -18.95 28.90 9.18
N TYR A 196 -17.89 28.26 8.71
CA TYR A 196 -16.55 28.38 9.30
C TYR A 196 -15.62 29.33 8.53
N ALA A 197 -16.04 29.90 7.39
CA ALA A 197 -15.18 30.72 6.53
C ALA A 197 -14.49 31.89 7.29
N ASN A 198 -15.19 32.51 8.24
CA ASN A 198 -14.67 33.63 9.03
C ASN A 198 -13.82 33.18 10.24
N ILE A 199 -14.02 31.97 10.75
CA ILE A 199 -13.38 31.46 11.97
C ILE A 199 -12.15 30.61 11.64
N ILE A 200 -12.08 30.00 10.44
CA ILE A 200 -10.91 29.27 9.96
C ILE A 200 -9.65 30.15 10.01
N THR A 201 -9.76 31.45 9.68
CA THR A 201 -8.63 32.38 9.81
C THR A 201 -8.13 32.56 11.24
N GLN A 202 -8.99 32.39 12.25
CA GLN A 202 -8.60 32.41 13.65
C GLN A 202 -7.95 31.09 14.08
N TRP A 203 -8.48 29.95 13.60
CA TRP A 203 -7.85 28.65 13.80
C TRP A 203 -6.48 28.53 13.10
N LEU A 204 -6.26 29.30 12.02
CA LEU A 204 -4.98 29.40 11.31
C LEU A 204 -3.89 30.19 12.07
N VAL A 205 -4.27 31.01 13.06
CA VAL A 205 -3.33 31.81 13.85
C VAL A 205 -2.90 31.03 15.09
N CYS A 206 -1.67 30.53 15.08
CA CYS A 206 -1.04 30.03 16.30
C CYS A 206 -0.69 31.22 17.21
N PRO A 207 -1.15 31.26 18.49
CA PRO A 207 -1.02 32.43 19.36
C PRO A 207 0.43 32.84 19.70
N ILE A 208 1.42 31.99 19.47
CA ILE A 208 2.82 32.24 19.82
C ILE A 208 3.71 31.91 18.61
N GLN A 209 4.11 32.96 17.87
CA GLN A 209 4.91 32.86 16.64
C GLN A 209 6.37 32.39 16.83
N THR A 210 6.80 32.08 18.05
CA THR A 210 8.24 31.91 18.36
C THR A 210 8.72 30.47 18.52
N GLN A 211 7.88 29.43 18.55
CA GLN A 211 8.35 28.03 18.50
C GLN A 211 7.21 27.08 18.09
N PHE A 212 7.54 26.07 17.28
CA PHE A 212 6.65 25.01 16.79
C PHE A 212 5.85 24.26 17.90
N SER A 213 6.20 24.45 19.17
CA SER A 213 5.68 23.75 20.35
C SER A 213 4.33 24.26 20.88
N ALA A 214 3.91 25.49 20.54
CA ALA A 214 2.78 26.13 21.22
C ALA A 214 1.39 25.78 20.65
N CYS A 215 1.28 25.34 19.39
CA CYS A 215 -0.02 25.16 18.73
C CYS A 215 -0.67 23.81 19.07
N SER A 216 0.10 22.72 19.05
CA SER A 216 -0.41 21.38 19.38
C SER A 216 -0.84 21.25 20.85
N ALA A 217 -0.18 21.98 21.76
CA ALA A 217 -0.62 22.11 23.15
C ALA A 217 -2.00 22.79 23.28
N SER A 218 -2.27 23.84 22.49
CA SER A 218 -3.60 24.48 22.49
C SER A 218 -4.70 23.55 21.96
N TRP A 219 -4.42 22.75 20.92
CA TRP A 219 -5.38 21.78 20.41
C TRP A 219 -5.67 20.66 21.42
N ALA A 220 -4.65 20.21 22.14
CA ALA A 220 -4.79 19.25 23.23
C ALA A 220 -5.60 19.83 24.40
N GLN A 221 -5.37 21.09 24.77
CA GLN A 221 -6.17 21.80 25.78
C GLN A 221 -7.65 21.85 25.37
N GLU A 222 -7.96 22.26 24.14
CA GLU A 222 -9.34 22.29 23.64
C GLU A 222 -10.02 20.92 23.68
N SER A 223 -9.28 19.85 23.33
CA SER A 223 -9.76 18.48 23.45
C SER A 223 -10.06 18.11 24.91
N SER A 224 -9.18 18.47 25.85
CA SER A 224 -9.38 18.26 27.29
C SER A 224 -10.58 19.03 27.85
N ASP A 225 -10.79 20.28 27.41
CA ASP A 225 -11.95 21.09 27.79
C ASP A 225 -13.27 20.44 27.36
N LEU A 226 -13.30 19.87 26.14
CA LEU A 226 -14.48 19.16 25.62
C LEU A 226 -14.76 17.87 26.39
N VAL A 227 -13.73 17.17 26.88
CA VAL A 227 -13.88 15.98 27.72
C VAL A 227 -14.75 16.29 28.93
N CYS A 228 -14.43 17.38 29.63
CA CYS A 228 -15.13 17.79 30.84
C CYS A 228 -16.46 18.50 30.58
N GLY A 229 -16.51 19.35 29.56
CA GLY A 229 -17.68 20.20 29.31
C GLY A 229 -18.82 19.46 28.60
N THR A 230 -18.54 18.38 27.87
CA THR A 230 -19.56 17.78 26.99
C THR A 230 -19.43 16.27 26.78
N VAL A 231 -18.25 15.75 26.51
CA VAL A 231 -18.04 14.34 26.12
C VAL A 231 -18.44 13.38 27.24
N ASN A 232 -17.96 13.63 28.46
CA ASN A 232 -18.22 12.77 29.63
C ASN A 232 -19.57 13.07 30.31
N ILE A 233 -20.45 13.85 29.70
CA ILE A 233 -21.76 14.21 30.29
C ILE A 233 -22.88 13.42 29.59
N ALA A 234 -23.57 12.56 30.34
CA ALA A 234 -24.70 11.78 29.84
C ALA A 234 -25.94 12.65 29.57
N GLU A 235 -27.00 12.05 29.01
CA GLU A 235 -28.23 12.77 28.65
C GLU A 235 -28.96 13.40 29.86
N ASP A 236 -28.81 12.82 31.04
CA ASP A 236 -29.36 13.30 32.31
C ASP A 236 -28.44 14.29 33.05
N GLY A 237 -27.30 14.65 32.46
CA GLY A 237 -26.33 15.59 33.03
C GLY A 237 -25.30 14.96 33.98
N SER A 238 -25.35 13.65 34.21
CA SER A 238 -24.39 12.95 35.05
C SER A 238 -23.03 12.73 34.36
N LEU A 239 -21.97 12.62 35.17
CA LEU A 239 -20.62 12.33 34.69
C LEU A 239 -20.44 10.83 34.43
N MET A 240 -20.11 10.48 33.20
CA MET A 240 -19.77 9.12 32.79
C MET A 240 -18.35 8.77 33.26
N ASN A 241 -18.19 7.58 33.83
CA ASN A 241 -16.90 7.04 34.30
C ASN A 241 -16.84 5.52 34.10
N SER A 242 -15.71 4.89 34.44
CA SER A 242 -15.47 3.45 34.23
C SER A 242 -16.45 2.51 34.95
N SER A 243 -17.20 3.00 35.94
CA SER A 243 -18.18 2.22 36.71
C SER A 243 -19.58 2.24 36.07
N TRP A 244 -19.77 3.05 35.03
CA TRP A 244 -21.06 3.26 34.38
C TRP A 244 -21.26 2.33 33.18
N ASN A 245 -22.51 1.91 32.96
CA ASN A 245 -22.96 1.21 31.76
C ASN A 245 -24.00 2.08 31.04
N PHE A 246 -23.52 3.00 30.20
CA PHE A 246 -24.39 4.01 29.60
C PHE A 246 -25.33 3.42 28.53
N THR A 247 -26.46 4.09 28.30
CA THR A 247 -27.24 3.93 27.07
C THR A 247 -27.47 5.31 26.49
N LEU A 248 -26.77 5.61 25.40
CA LEU A 248 -26.81 6.92 24.73
C LEU A 248 -27.60 6.79 23.43
N GLY A 249 -28.50 7.74 23.18
CA GLY A 249 -29.44 7.69 22.07
C GLY A 249 -29.38 8.93 21.18
N LEU A 250 -30.56 9.33 20.71
CA LEU A 250 -30.69 10.43 19.76
C LEU A 250 -30.34 11.79 20.38
N ASN A 251 -30.59 12.00 21.68
CA ASN A 251 -30.29 13.27 22.33
C ASN A 251 -28.78 13.47 22.45
N TYR A 252 -28.05 12.46 22.92
CA TYR A 252 -26.59 12.51 22.96
C TYR A 252 -26.00 12.68 21.56
N PHE A 253 -26.51 11.95 20.57
CA PHE A 253 -26.08 12.11 19.18
C PHE A 253 -26.28 13.54 18.68
N ASN A 254 -27.50 14.08 18.79
CA ASN A 254 -27.85 15.43 18.30
C ASN A 254 -27.06 16.55 18.99
N LYS A 255 -26.74 16.38 20.28
CA LYS A 255 -25.91 17.32 21.03
C LYS A 255 -24.45 17.31 20.55
N ASN A 256 -23.91 16.14 20.23
CA ASN A 256 -22.46 15.96 20.05
C ASN A 256 -21.99 15.90 18.59
N TRP A 257 -22.82 15.50 17.61
CA TRP A 257 -22.39 15.48 16.20
C TRP A 257 -21.90 16.84 15.67
N PRO A 258 -22.45 18.01 16.08
CA PRO A 258 -21.92 19.29 15.63
C PRO A 258 -20.50 19.56 16.15
N ILE A 259 -20.18 19.06 17.36
CA ILE A 259 -18.83 19.16 17.94
C ILE A 259 -17.87 18.28 17.15
N VAL A 260 -18.26 17.04 16.86
CA VAL A 260 -17.47 16.13 16.02
C VAL A 260 -17.16 16.77 14.67
N GLU A 261 -18.17 17.35 13.99
CA GLU A 261 -17.95 18.05 12.73
C GLU A 261 -17.02 19.26 12.88
N SER A 262 -17.15 20.05 13.95
CA SER A 262 -16.24 21.16 14.24
C SER A 262 -14.80 20.65 14.43
N ARG A 263 -14.59 19.56 15.17
CA ARG A 263 -13.24 18.98 15.38
C ARG A 263 -12.64 18.42 14.09
N LEU A 264 -13.44 17.74 13.25
CA LEU A 264 -12.98 17.28 11.93
C LEU A 264 -12.59 18.47 11.01
N ILE A 265 -13.30 19.60 11.12
CA ILE A 265 -13.06 20.82 10.32
C ILE A 265 -11.98 21.74 10.94
N GLN A 266 -11.54 21.54 12.18
CA GLN A 266 -10.49 22.37 12.82
C GLN A 266 -9.06 21.96 12.43
N VAL A 267 -8.87 20.71 12.03
CA VAL A 267 -7.60 20.16 11.50
C VAL A 267 -6.96 20.90 10.30
N PRO A 268 -7.68 21.56 9.37
CA PRO A 268 -7.12 22.23 8.19
C PRO A 268 -6.46 23.57 8.54
N THR A 269 -5.47 23.57 9.43
CA THR A 269 -4.66 24.75 9.77
C THR A 269 -3.16 24.49 9.68
N LEU A 270 -2.78 23.46 8.89
CA LEU A 270 -1.41 23.21 8.41
C LEU A 270 -0.89 24.28 7.42
N GLU A 271 -1.63 25.37 7.19
CA GLU A 271 -1.25 26.43 6.25
C GLU A 271 -0.03 27.26 6.71
N SER A 272 0.42 27.15 7.96
CA SER A 272 1.42 28.07 8.50
C SER A 272 2.75 27.47 8.96
N VAL A 273 2.90 26.14 9.10
CA VAL A 273 4.03 25.63 9.92
C VAL A 273 5.24 25.13 9.11
N PRO A 274 5.13 24.31 8.03
CA PRO A 274 6.29 24.02 7.18
C PRO A 274 6.28 24.77 5.82
N THR A 275 5.12 25.15 5.29
CA THR A 275 4.95 25.38 3.86
C THR A 275 5.20 26.81 3.38
N THR A 276 5.11 27.85 4.21
CA THR A 276 5.43 29.22 3.78
C THR A 276 6.93 29.42 3.55
N ASN A 277 7.78 28.77 4.35
CA ASN A 277 9.24 28.78 4.17
C ASN A 277 9.75 27.73 3.17
N LEU A 278 9.12 26.56 3.06
CA LEU A 278 9.57 25.48 2.17
C LEU A 278 8.95 25.53 0.76
N ALA A 279 7.69 25.94 0.63
CA ALA A 279 6.93 25.82 -0.61
C ALA A 279 7.04 27.05 -1.54
N GLY A 280 7.68 28.14 -1.09
CA GLY A 280 7.86 29.33 -1.90
C GLY A 280 9.04 29.31 -2.89
N ARG A 281 9.58 28.14 -3.23
CA ARG A 281 10.42 27.99 -4.43
C ARG A 281 9.53 28.01 -5.67
N GLY A 282 9.33 29.20 -6.25
CA GLY A 282 8.80 29.34 -7.62
C GLY A 282 7.44 30.04 -7.78
N SER A 283 6.78 30.53 -6.74
CA SER A 283 5.53 31.30 -6.89
C SER A 283 5.78 32.65 -7.56
N ASP A 284 5.19 32.87 -8.73
CA ASP A 284 5.31 34.12 -9.50
C ASP A 284 4.32 35.16 -8.94
N ILE A 285 4.82 36.05 -8.09
CA ILE A 285 3.99 37.09 -7.46
C ILE A 285 3.73 38.18 -8.50
N LYS A 286 2.53 38.16 -9.10
CA LYS A 286 2.11 39.19 -10.06
C LYS A 286 1.91 40.53 -9.34
N ILE A 287 2.78 41.50 -9.59
CA ILE A 287 2.66 42.85 -9.05
C ILE A 287 1.68 43.69 -9.91
N SER A 288 0.88 44.53 -9.26
CA SER A 288 0.02 45.50 -9.96
C SER A 288 0.85 46.65 -10.55
N LYS A 289 0.31 47.37 -11.53
CA LYS A 289 0.97 48.57 -12.10
C LYS A 289 1.21 49.65 -11.05
N GLU A 290 0.28 49.82 -10.12
CA GLU A 290 0.38 50.75 -8.99
C GLU A 290 1.51 50.35 -8.03
N LEU A 291 1.60 49.07 -7.67
CA LEU A 291 2.69 48.58 -6.81
C LEU A 291 4.06 48.75 -7.50
N HIS A 292 4.14 48.48 -8.80
CA HIS A 292 5.37 48.71 -9.57
C HIS A 292 5.79 50.18 -9.58
N GLN A 293 4.84 51.11 -9.73
CA GLN A 293 5.09 52.56 -9.66
C GLN A 293 5.54 53.02 -8.27
N ASN A 294 5.09 52.32 -7.22
CA ASN A 294 5.44 52.59 -5.83
C ASN A 294 6.72 51.87 -5.34
N GLY A 295 7.57 51.38 -6.25
CA GLY A 295 8.86 50.76 -5.91
C GLY A 295 8.84 49.23 -5.84
N GLY A 296 7.70 48.60 -6.15
CA GLY A 296 7.55 47.16 -6.31
C GLY A 296 7.40 46.37 -5.00
N LEU A 297 7.68 45.07 -5.03
CA LEU A 297 7.40 44.18 -3.91
C LEU A 297 8.39 44.43 -2.76
N HIS A 298 7.89 44.64 -1.55
CA HIS A 298 8.68 44.70 -0.33
C HIS A 298 8.54 43.39 0.47
N VAL A 299 9.65 42.73 0.81
CA VAL A 299 9.67 41.47 1.58
C VAL A 299 10.24 41.73 2.96
N ILE A 300 9.43 41.49 4.00
CA ILE A 300 9.87 41.55 5.39
C ILE A 300 10.05 40.11 5.89
N LEU A 301 11.25 39.79 6.35
CA LEU A 301 11.53 38.55 7.07
C LEU A 301 11.56 38.85 8.56
N ASN A 302 10.67 38.21 9.32
CA ASN A 302 10.55 38.38 10.77
C ASN A 302 11.30 37.31 11.59
N TYR A 303 12.16 36.52 10.94
CA TYR A 303 12.95 35.44 11.55
C TYR A 303 14.31 35.37 10.86
N LEU A 304 15.32 34.84 11.55
CA LEU A 304 16.62 34.54 10.94
C LEU A 304 16.52 33.24 10.14
N PRO A 305 16.62 33.24 8.80
CA PRO A 305 16.54 32.01 8.01
C PRO A 305 17.68 31.07 8.32
N LYS A 306 17.47 29.74 8.21
CA LYS A 306 18.47 28.72 8.60
C LYS A 306 19.82 28.84 7.90
N ASN A 307 19.87 29.40 6.69
CA ASN A 307 21.11 29.65 5.97
C ASN A 307 21.01 30.84 5.02
N TYR A 308 22.17 31.34 4.60
CA TYR A 308 22.30 32.43 3.63
C TYR A 308 21.50 32.21 2.34
N ARG A 309 21.44 30.96 1.84
CA ARG A 309 20.70 30.66 0.61
C ARG A 309 19.20 30.94 0.77
N ILE A 310 18.58 30.53 1.87
CA ILE A 310 17.15 30.75 2.11
C ILE A 310 16.86 32.25 2.25
N GLU A 311 17.73 32.99 2.94
CA GLU A 311 17.63 34.44 3.05
C GLU A 311 17.67 35.13 1.68
N GLN A 312 18.66 34.80 0.84
CA GLN A 312 18.77 35.35 -0.51
C GLN A 312 17.59 34.94 -1.40
N GLN A 313 17.09 33.71 -1.25
CA GLN A 313 15.91 33.26 -1.98
C GLN A 313 14.64 34.01 -1.58
N ALA A 314 14.51 34.42 -0.32
CA ALA A 314 13.39 35.22 0.14
C ALA A 314 13.49 36.68 -0.35
N PHE A 315 14.64 37.33 -0.21
CA PHE A 315 14.84 38.68 -0.73
C PHE A 315 14.78 38.74 -2.25
N GLY A 316 15.36 37.76 -2.95
CA GLY A 316 15.33 37.66 -4.41
C GLY A 316 13.93 37.49 -5.02
N ARG A 317 12.88 37.34 -4.20
CA ARG A 317 11.49 37.39 -4.68
C ARG A 317 11.07 38.77 -5.16
N THR A 318 11.74 39.81 -4.68
CA THR A 318 11.42 41.21 -4.99
C THR A 318 11.94 41.63 -6.38
N ALA A 319 12.94 40.90 -6.92
CA ALA A 319 13.68 41.28 -8.13
C ALA A 319 13.50 40.30 -9.30
N ARG A 320 12.43 39.51 -9.34
CA ARG A 320 12.20 38.59 -10.46
C ARG A 320 11.99 39.38 -11.76
N GLN A 321 12.73 38.99 -12.81
CA GLN A 321 12.70 39.63 -14.13
C GLN A 321 13.09 41.13 -14.15
N GLY A 322 13.91 41.58 -13.20
CA GLY A 322 14.40 42.96 -13.16
C GLY A 322 13.37 43.97 -12.64
N GLN A 323 12.29 43.49 -12.00
CA GLN A 323 11.32 44.35 -11.31
C GLN A 323 11.96 45.02 -10.08
N TYR A 324 11.57 46.26 -9.79
CA TYR A 324 11.95 46.94 -8.57
C TYR A 324 11.37 46.24 -7.35
N GLY A 325 12.08 46.31 -6.22
CA GLY A 325 11.60 45.78 -4.95
C GLY A 325 12.69 45.85 -3.88
N SER A 326 12.33 45.56 -2.64
CA SER A 326 13.23 45.70 -1.49
C SER A 326 12.96 44.64 -0.43
N GLY A 327 14.00 44.25 0.32
CA GLY A 327 13.90 43.25 1.38
C GLY A 327 14.42 43.82 2.69
N GLN A 328 13.73 43.55 3.79
CA GLN A 328 14.18 43.90 5.13
C GLN A 328 14.10 42.70 6.06
N LEU A 329 15.13 42.56 6.90
CA LEU A 329 15.17 41.60 7.98
C LEU A 329 14.85 42.32 9.29
N ILE A 330 13.88 41.81 10.05
CA ILE A 330 13.51 42.31 11.36
C ILE A 330 13.56 41.11 12.31
N ILE A 331 14.54 41.06 13.19
CA ILE A 331 14.73 39.95 14.13
C ILE A 331 14.73 40.53 15.54
N VAL A 332 14.09 39.80 16.45
CA VAL A 332 14.20 40.04 17.89
C VAL A 332 15.16 39.00 18.45
N ASP A 333 16.30 39.44 18.94
CA ASP A 333 17.21 38.57 19.69
C ASP A 333 16.68 38.42 21.12
N GLN A 334 16.37 37.17 21.51
CA GLN A 334 15.88 36.83 22.84
C GLN A 334 16.99 36.35 23.77
N SER A 335 18.23 36.26 23.29
CA SER A 335 19.36 36.04 24.16
C SER A 335 19.52 37.31 25.02
N ASN A 336 19.47 37.18 26.35
CA ASN A 336 19.63 38.28 27.31
C ASN A 336 21.07 38.81 27.32
N LEU A 337 21.60 39.20 26.16
CA LEU A 337 22.92 39.79 26.03
C LEU A 337 22.80 41.28 26.28
N GLU A 338 23.27 41.71 27.45
CA GLU A 338 23.44 43.13 27.82
C GLU A 338 24.43 43.81 26.87
N TYR A 339 23.98 44.20 25.67
CA TYR A 339 24.77 45.05 24.79
C TYR A 339 23.94 46.24 24.33
N SER A 340 24.42 47.40 24.74
CA SER A 340 23.85 48.70 24.45
C SER A 340 23.96 49.07 22.97
N ASN A 341 22.82 49.40 22.36
CA ASN A 341 22.66 50.43 21.33
C ASN A 341 23.40 50.27 19.98
N LYS A 342 23.45 49.08 19.35
CA LYS A 342 23.77 48.97 17.90
C LYS A 342 23.03 47.83 17.17
N SER A 343 21.74 48.02 16.90
CA SER A 343 20.84 47.05 16.23
C SER A 343 21.33 46.49 14.89
N LEU A 344 22.12 47.24 14.10
CA LEU A 344 22.64 46.75 12.81
C LEU A 344 23.84 45.79 12.97
N LEU A 345 24.66 45.97 14.01
CA LEU A 345 25.80 45.08 14.28
C LEU A 345 25.34 43.73 14.85
N GLU A 346 24.25 43.72 15.61
CA GLU A 346 23.62 42.51 16.16
C GLU A 346 23.09 41.60 15.04
N VAL A 347 22.38 42.14 14.05
CA VAL A 347 21.89 41.35 12.90
C VAL A 347 23.04 40.75 12.09
N ILE A 348 24.15 41.49 11.91
CA ILE A 348 25.35 40.97 11.23
C ILE A 348 25.97 39.83 12.04
N TYR A 349 26.07 39.99 13.36
CA TYR A 349 26.58 38.96 14.25
C TYR A 349 25.75 37.67 14.18
N LEU A 350 24.42 37.78 14.31
CA LEU A 350 23.50 36.63 14.23
C LEU A 350 23.61 35.90 12.89
N LYS A 351 23.76 36.63 11.78
CA LYS A 351 23.99 36.02 10.46
C LYS A 351 25.31 35.26 10.40
N ASN A 352 26.38 35.83 10.93
CA ASN A 352 27.70 35.18 10.96
C ASN A 352 27.67 33.90 11.81
N GLU A 353 27.03 33.94 12.97
CA GLU A 353 26.88 32.78 13.84
C GLU A 353 26.06 31.67 13.16
N ARG A 354 24.92 32.03 12.55
CA ARG A 354 24.14 31.11 11.72
C ARG A 354 24.99 30.49 10.61
N ASP A 355 25.69 31.31 9.82
CA ASP A 355 26.45 30.81 8.67
C ASP A 355 27.61 29.90 9.11
N PHE A 356 28.20 30.18 10.27
CA PHE A 356 29.17 29.28 10.92
C PHE A 356 28.54 27.94 11.34
N ASN A 357 27.37 27.96 12.00
CA ASN A 357 26.66 26.76 12.43
C ASN A 357 26.17 25.92 11.23
N GLU A 358 25.69 26.56 10.17
CA GLU A 358 25.29 25.87 8.93
C GLU A 358 26.50 25.25 8.23
N MET A 359 27.65 25.94 8.21
CA MET A 359 28.89 25.37 7.69
C MET A 359 29.30 24.12 8.47
N HIS A 360 29.20 24.14 9.80
CA HIS A 360 29.46 22.98 10.64
C HIS A 360 28.52 21.81 10.31
N ARG A 361 27.20 22.07 10.28
CA ARG A 361 26.19 21.06 9.93
C ARG A 361 26.42 20.46 8.55
N ILE A 362 26.69 21.29 7.54
CA ILE A 362 27.03 20.82 6.19
C ILE A 362 28.30 19.96 6.22
N GLY A 363 29.31 20.36 7.01
CA GLY A 363 30.51 19.56 7.23
C GLY A 363 30.21 18.17 7.79
N GLU A 364 29.36 18.06 8.80
CA GLU A 364 28.92 16.79 9.39
C GLU A 364 28.14 15.93 8.39
N VAL A 365 27.19 16.53 7.68
CA VAL A 365 26.39 15.85 6.64
C VAL A 365 27.28 15.34 5.52
N LEU A 366 28.21 16.16 5.03
CA LEU A 366 29.19 15.76 4.03
C LEU A 366 30.05 14.61 4.54
N GLN A 367 30.53 14.67 5.79
CA GLN A 367 31.34 13.60 6.36
C GLN A 367 30.55 12.29 6.47
N TYR A 368 29.27 12.34 6.84
CA TYR A 368 28.39 11.18 6.90
C TYR A 368 28.15 10.57 5.51
N TYR A 369 27.66 11.37 4.56
CA TYR A 369 27.34 10.88 3.22
C TYR A 369 28.58 10.46 2.45
N GLN A 370 29.71 11.17 2.59
CA GLN A 370 30.97 10.76 1.97
C GLN A 370 31.42 9.39 2.47
N ARG A 371 31.29 9.10 3.78
CA ARG A 371 31.59 7.77 4.32
C ARG A 371 30.62 6.70 3.85
N LYS A 372 29.32 7.03 3.71
CA LYS A 372 28.31 6.10 3.21
C LYS A 372 28.51 5.79 1.73
N ILE A 373 28.60 6.82 0.89
CA ILE A 373 28.86 6.70 -0.55
C ILE A 373 30.14 5.92 -0.79
N GLN A 374 31.24 6.29 -0.12
CA GLN A 374 32.50 5.57 -0.29
C GLN A 374 32.39 4.09 0.14
N PHE A 375 31.59 3.78 1.16
CA PHE A 375 31.35 2.39 1.57
C PHE A 375 30.51 1.64 0.51
N GLU A 376 29.42 2.23 0.02
CA GLU A 376 28.59 1.66 -1.05
C GLU A 376 29.38 1.46 -2.35
N GLU A 377 30.19 2.44 -2.75
CA GLU A 377 31.09 2.36 -3.91
C GLU A 377 32.11 1.23 -3.74
N ASN A 378 32.70 1.07 -2.54
CA ASN A 378 33.62 -0.03 -2.27
C ASN A 378 32.93 -1.40 -2.37
N LEU A 379 31.70 -1.53 -1.86
CA LEU A 379 30.91 -2.77 -1.98
C LEU A 379 30.57 -3.06 -3.44
N PHE A 380 30.10 -2.06 -4.18
CA PHE A 380 29.78 -2.20 -5.60
C PHE A 380 31.01 -2.58 -6.41
N GLU A 381 32.15 -1.92 -6.19
CA GLU A 381 33.41 -2.22 -6.87
C GLU A 381 33.85 -3.66 -6.60
N ARG A 382 33.70 -4.13 -5.35
CA ARG A 382 34.02 -5.50 -4.98
C ARG A 382 33.13 -6.52 -5.69
N TYR A 383 31.82 -6.29 -5.70
CA TYR A 383 30.86 -7.11 -6.46
C TYR A 383 31.19 -7.08 -7.95
N TYR A 384 31.41 -5.90 -8.52
CA TYR A 384 31.66 -5.68 -9.93
C TYR A 384 32.92 -6.42 -10.40
N GLN A 385 33.97 -6.47 -9.58
CA GLN A 385 35.17 -7.25 -9.88
C GLN A 385 34.89 -8.76 -9.95
N ALA A 386 34.16 -9.30 -8.97
CA ALA A 386 33.77 -10.72 -8.96
C ALA A 386 32.86 -11.06 -10.16
N PHE A 387 31.84 -10.23 -10.40
CA PHE A 387 30.92 -10.34 -11.52
C PHE A 387 31.67 -10.27 -12.87
N SER A 388 32.60 -9.33 -13.03
CA SER A 388 33.35 -9.15 -14.28
C SER A 388 34.23 -10.35 -14.60
N ARG A 389 34.88 -10.96 -13.59
CA ARG A 389 35.64 -12.21 -13.76
C ARG A 389 34.74 -13.37 -14.21
N LEU A 390 33.57 -13.53 -13.57
CA LEU A 390 32.62 -14.57 -13.94
C LEU A 390 32.05 -14.34 -15.34
N LYS A 391 31.70 -13.09 -15.68
CA LYS A 391 31.27 -12.68 -17.02
C LYS A 391 32.33 -12.99 -18.07
N GLU A 392 33.61 -12.76 -17.77
CA GLU A 392 34.69 -13.13 -18.69
C GLU A 392 34.80 -14.65 -18.91
N LYS A 393 34.62 -15.47 -17.86
CA LYS A 393 34.52 -16.95 -17.99
C LYS A 393 33.36 -17.33 -18.93
N ILE A 394 32.18 -16.73 -18.74
CA ILE A 394 30.98 -16.94 -19.57
C ILE A 394 31.28 -16.59 -21.04
N ASP A 395 31.87 -15.42 -21.28
CA ASP A 395 32.06 -14.85 -22.62
C ASP A 395 33.14 -15.57 -23.41
N LYS A 396 34.30 -15.85 -22.79
CA LYS A 396 35.48 -16.34 -23.51
C LYS A 396 35.66 -17.84 -23.41
N ARG A 397 35.31 -18.45 -22.26
CA ARG A 397 35.69 -19.84 -21.95
C ARG A 397 34.57 -20.83 -22.26
N TRP A 398 33.33 -20.52 -21.89
CA TRP A 398 32.23 -21.50 -21.97
C TRP A 398 31.44 -21.47 -23.28
N LYS A 399 31.67 -20.49 -24.17
CA LYS A 399 31.09 -20.42 -25.54
C LYS A 399 29.57 -20.64 -25.57
N ILE A 400 28.86 -19.95 -24.68
CA ILE A 400 27.41 -20.10 -24.49
C ILE A 400 26.65 -19.25 -25.52
N ASN A 401 25.47 -19.72 -25.93
CA ASN A 401 24.55 -18.94 -26.77
C ASN A 401 24.17 -17.61 -26.08
N VAL A 402 24.10 -16.53 -26.86
CA VAL A 402 23.72 -15.18 -26.40
C VAL A 402 22.45 -15.17 -25.53
N GLU A 403 21.39 -15.90 -25.93
CA GLU A 403 20.13 -15.94 -25.19
C GLU A 403 20.31 -16.51 -23.77
N LYS A 404 21.08 -17.60 -23.62
CA LYS A 404 21.36 -18.21 -22.31
C LYS A 404 22.28 -17.34 -21.45
N LYS A 405 23.26 -16.69 -22.08
CA LYS A 405 24.16 -15.73 -21.42
C LYS A 405 23.37 -14.57 -20.82
N ASP A 406 22.47 -13.96 -21.60
CA ASP A 406 21.70 -12.79 -21.14
C ASP A 406 20.79 -13.15 -19.95
N ILE A 407 20.18 -14.34 -19.96
CA ILE A 407 19.36 -14.86 -18.86
C ILE A 407 20.19 -14.99 -17.57
N VAL A 408 21.36 -15.62 -17.67
CA VAL A 408 22.26 -15.82 -16.53
C VAL A 408 22.79 -14.50 -15.98
N LEU A 409 23.27 -13.61 -16.85
CA LEU A 409 23.79 -12.32 -16.41
C LEU A 409 22.69 -11.48 -15.75
N SER A 410 21.45 -11.55 -16.25
CA SER A 410 20.31 -10.90 -15.62
C SER A 410 20.02 -11.47 -14.21
N SER A 411 20.12 -12.79 -14.03
CA SER A 411 19.96 -13.44 -12.73
C SER A 411 21.05 -12.98 -11.74
N LEU A 412 22.30 -12.90 -12.16
CA LEU A 412 23.39 -12.39 -11.31
C LEU A 412 23.16 -10.93 -10.90
N LEU A 413 22.68 -10.08 -11.81
CA LEU A 413 22.34 -8.68 -11.50
C LEU A 413 21.15 -8.57 -10.55
N ASN A 414 20.14 -9.43 -10.69
CA ASN A 414 19.03 -9.50 -9.75
C ASN A 414 19.51 -9.86 -8.35
N GLN A 415 20.46 -10.79 -8.21
CA GLN A 415 21.02 -11.13 -6.89
C GLN A 415 21.66 -9.91 -6.22
N TRP A 416 22.39 -9.08 -6.98
CA TRP A 416 22.91 -7.82 -6.44
C TRP A 416 21.79 -6.88 -6.00
N ALA A 417 20.76 -6.71 -6.83
CA ALA A 417 19.63 -5.85 -6.50
C ALA A 417 18.94 -6.31 -5.21
N PHE A 418 18.60 -7.61 -5.10
CA PHE A 418 17.99 -8.17 -3.90
C PHE A 418 18.91 -8.13 -2.68
N TRP A 419 20.21 -8.37 -2.85
CA TRP A 419 21.16 -8.25 -1.76
C TRP A 419 21.27 -6.81 -1.25
N SER A 420 21.35 -5.85 -2.16
CA SER A 420 21.44 -4.42 -1.85
C SER A 420 20.19 -3.88 -1.18
N ASP A 421 18.99 -4.32 -1.62
CA ASP A 421 17.71 -3.90 -1.03
C ASP A 421 17.53 -4.42 0.41
N ASN A 422 18.17 -5.53 0.76
CA ASN A 422 18.07 -6.16 2.08
C ASN A 422 19.05 -5.58 3.12
N ILE A 423 19.92 -4.63 2.74
CA ILE A 423 20.92 -4.07 3.65
C ILE A 423 20.42 -2.77 4.28
N ASP A 424 20.33 -2.77 5.61
CA ASP A 424 20.22 -1.54 6.40
C ASP A 424 21.62 -0.99 6.69
N PHE A 425 21.96 0.17 6.13
CA PHE A 425 23.27 0.81 6.22
C PHE A 425 23.54 1.51 7.57
N GLN A 426 23.16 0.87 8.69
CA GLN A 426 23.54 1.35 10.01
C GLN A 426 25.04 1.11 10.25
N MET A 427 25.75 2.12 10.79
CA MET A 427 27.22 2.10 10.90
C MET A 427 27.80 0.93 11.72
N ASN A 428 27.00 0.29 12.57
CA ASN A 428 27.44 -0.78 13.47
C ASN A 428 27.52 -2.17 12.80
N ALA A 429 26.93 -2.36 11.61
CA ALA A 429 26.86 -3.65 10.92
C ALA A 429 27.88 -3.82 9.77
N LYS A 430 28.84 -2.89 9.61
CA LYS A 430 29.75 -2.85 8.43
C LYS A 430 30.52 -4.17 8.18
N LEU A 431 30.95 -4.85 9.23
CA LEU A 431 31.69 -6.12 9.11
C LEU A 431 30.80 -7.24 8.57
N GLU A 432 29.57 -7.34 9.07
CA GLU A 432 28.59 -8.35 8.65
C GLU A 432 28.16 -8.13 7.20
N ILE A 433 27.92 -6.88 6.81
CA ILE A 433 27.62 -6.51 5.42
C ILE A 433 28.76 -6.92 4.50
N PHE A 434 30.00 -6.60 4.87
CA PHE A 434 31.16 -6.97 4.08
C PHE A 434 31.34 -8.49 3.98
N GLN A 435 31.18 -9.22 5.09
CA GLN A 435 31.24 -10.69 5.09
C GLN A 435 30.14 -11.33 4.24
N SER A 436 28.92 -10.80 4.30
CA SER A 436 27.81 -11.23 3.46
C SER A 436 28.14 -11.05 1.97
N LEU A 437 28.71 -9.90 1.59
CA LEU A 437 29.16 -9.66 0.22
C LEU A 437 30.28 -10.60 -0.20
N GLU A 438 31.28 -10.80 0.66
CA GLU A 438 32.41 -11.69 0.36
C GLU A 438 31.95 -13.13 0.16
N ASN A 439 30.98 -13.60 0.95
CA ASN A 439 30.39 -14.93 0.75
C ASN A 439 29.75 -15.05 -0.64
N LEU A 440 28.97 -14.04 -1.07
CA LEU A 440 28.38 -14.01 -2.41
C LEU A 440 29.46 -13.96 -3.50
N CYS A 441 30.47 -13.10 -3.36
CA CYS A 441 31.57 -12.99 -4.31
C CYS A 441 32.38 -14.29 -4.40
N HIS A 442 32.60 -14.96 -3.27
CA HIS A 442 33.32 -16.22 -3.22
C HIS A 442 32.56 -17.35 -3.92
N GLN A 443 31.23 -17.38 -3.82
CA GLN A 443 30.40 -18.31 -4.59
C GLN A 443 30.64 -18.15 -6.10
N PHE A 444 30.79 -16.91 -6.61
CA PHE A 444 31.07 -16.68 -8.04
C PHE A 444 32.45 -17.22 -8.47
N GLU A 445 33.43 -17.18 -7.57
CA GLU A 445 34.78 -17.68 -7.85
C GLU A 445 34.82 -19.21 -7.94
N GLN A 446 34.04 -19.89 -7.10
CA GLN A 446 33.92 -21.36 -7.05
C GLN A 446 33.24 -21.98 -8.28
N ILE A 447 32.56 -21.18 -9.11
CA ILE A 447 31.96 -21.69 -10.34
C ILE A 447 33.03 -21.98 -11.40
N HIS A 448 33.08 -23.24 -11.85
CA HIS A 448 34.05 -23.73 -12.83
C HIS A 448 33.46 -24.00 -14.21
N ASN A 449 32.17 -24.30 -14.29
CA ASN A 449 31.45 -24.54 -15.54
C ASN A 449 30.04 -23.95 -15.55
N PHE A 450 29.39 -24.02 -16.72
CA PHE A 450 28.07 -23.42 -16.92
C PHE A 450 26.94 -24.17 -16.20
N ASP A 451 27.04 -25.49 -16.03
CA ASP A 451 25.99 -26.25 -15.34
C ASP A 451 26.01 -25.96 -13.83
N GLU A 452 27.20 -25.87 -13.21
CA GLU A 452 27.37 -25.41 -11.82
C GLU A 452 26.80 -24.01 -11.62
N LEU A 453 27.07 -23.09 -12.57
CA LEU A 453 26.51 -21.75 -12.51
C LEU A 453 24.98 -21.78 -12.44
N ILE A 454 24.35 -22.58 -13.30
CA ILE A 454 22.89 -22.65 -13.37
C ILE A 454 22.34 -23.23 -12.07
N ASP A 455 22.91 -24.35 -11.62
CA ASP A 455 22.38 -25.11 -10.49
C ASP A 455 22.59 -24.40 -9.14
N GLN A 456 23.62 -23.55 -9.01
CA GLN A 456 23.95 -22.86 -7.76
C GLN A 456 23.50 -21.40 -7.71
N LEU A 457 23.56 -20.68 -8.82
CA LEU A 457 23.34 -19.23 -8.83
C LEU A 457 22.01 -18.83 -9.46
N VAL A 458 21.45 -19.60 -10.39
CA VAL A 458 20.18 -19.23 -11.02
C VAL A 458 19.01 -19.82 -10.24
N ILE A 459 18.47 -19.04 -9.31
CA ILE A 459 17.41 -19.51 -8.40
C ILE A 459 16.01 -19.01 -8.79
N GLU A 460 15.91 -17.94 -9.57
CA GLU A 460 14.62 -17.31 -9.83
C GLU A 460 13.77 -18.12 -10.82
N PRO A 461 12.51 -18.46 -10.47
CA PRO A 461 11.63 -19.29 -11.30
C PRO A 461 11.51 -18.80 -12.75
N ASN A 462 11.39 -17.50 -12.93
CA ASN A 462 11.25 -16.89 -14.26
C ASN A 462 12.50 -17.07 -15.13
N GLN A 463 13.70 -16.96 -14.55
CA GLN A 463 14.95 -17.17 -15.28
C GLN A 463 15.16 -18.66 -15.58
N LEU A 464 14.85 -19.53 -14.63
CA LEU A 464 14.87 -20.99 -14.82
C LEU A 464 13.93 -21.46 -15.94
N ILE A 465 12.71 -20.91 -16.04
CA ILE A 465 11.78 -21.21 -17.14
C ILE A 465 12.29 -20.69 -18.49
N LYS A 466 12.87 -19.49 -18.55
CA LYS A 466 13.47 -18.97 -19.80
C LYS A 466 14.64 -19.83 -20.24
N LEU A 467 15.48 -20.24 -19.30
CA LEU A 467 16.63 -21.08 -19.57
C LEU A 467 16.22 -22.49 -20.01
N SER A 468 15.20 -23.09 -19.37
CA SER A 468 14.68 -24.39 -19.78
C SER A 468 14.13 -24.36 -21.20
N LYS A 469 13.46 -23.28 -21.61
CA LYS A 469 13.02 -23.07 -23.01
C LYS A 469 14.21 -23.02 -23.98
N CYS A 470 15.34 -22.44 -23.60
CA CYS A 470 16.55 -22.47 -24.41
C CYS A 470 17.09 -23.90 -24.56
N PHE A 471 17.14 -24.67 -23.48
CA PHE A 471 17.54 -26.08 -23.54
C PHE A 471 16.58 -26.96 -24.35
N ILE A 472 15.28 -26.67 -24.32
CA ILE A 472 14.28 -27.31 -25.19
C ILE A 472 14.58 -27.02 -26.67
N LYS A 473 14.90 -25.77 -27.04
CA LYS A 473 15.29 -25.41 -28.42
C LYS A 473 16.53 -26.19 -28.87
N ASP A 474 17.49 -26.37 -27.97
CA ASP A 474 18.72 -27.14 -28.20
C ASP A 474 18.49 -28.67 -28.16
N LYS A 475 17.25 -29.13 -27.96
CA LYS A 475 16.86 -30.55 -27.80
C LYS A 475 17.50 -31.25 -26.60
N ASN A 476 18.02 -30.50 -25.63
CA ASN A 476 18.50 -31.03 -24.35
C ASN A 476 17.35 -31.06 -23.34
N TYR A 477 16.48 -32.06 -23.49
CA TYR A 477 15.26 -32.17 -22.70
C TYR A 477 15.52 -32.59 -21.24
N ASP A 478 16.60 -33.33 -20.97
CA ASP A 478 16.95 -33.78 -19.61
C ASP A 478 17.27 -32.59 -18.70
N LYS A 479 18.17 -31.70 -19.14
CA LYS A 479 18.49 -30.48 -18.38
C LYS A 479 17.28 -29.56 -18.27
N ALA A 480 16.49 -29.41 -19.34
CA ALA A 480 15.25 -28.64 -19.28
C ALA A 480 14.27 -29.19 -18.23
N CYS A 481 14.05 -30.51 -18.19
CA CYS A 481 13.21 -31.16 -17.18
C CYS A 481 13.73 -30.96 -15.76
N GLN A 482 15.05 -31.03 -15.54
CA GLN A 482 15.67 -30.78 -14.23
C GLN A 482 15.36 -29.36 -13.75
N LEU A 483 15.59 -28.34 -14.59
CA LEU A 483 15.33 -26.94 -14.23
C LEU A 483 13.85 -26.69 -13.93
N LEU A 484 12.95 -27.25 -14.75
CA LEU A 484 11.51 -27.14 -14.53
C LEU A 484 11.06 -27.85 -13.26
N GLN A 485 11.69 -28.97 -12.90
CA GLN A 485 11.43 -29.65 -11.64
C GLN A 485 11.88 -28.81 -10.43
N THR A 486 13.04 -28.13 -10.53
CA THR A 486 13.49 -27.19 -9.50
C THR A 486 12.45 -26.09 -9.27
N VAL A 487 11.87 -25.52 -10.34
CA VAL A 487 10.79 -24.53 -10.22
C VAL A 487 9.56 -25.09 -9.53
N ILE A 488 9.12 -26.31 -9.90
CA ILE A 488 7.96 -26.97 -9.29
C ILE A 488 8.18 -27.21 -7.79
N ASN A 489 9.40 -27.60 -7.39
CA ASN A 489 9.72 -27.88 -6.00
C ASN A 489 9.78 -26.61 -5.15
N ASN A 490 10.37 -25.54 -5.69
CA ASN A 490 10.58 -24.30 -4.95
C ASN A 490 9.30 -23.46 -4.86
N GLU A 491 8.51 -23.40 -5.93
CA GLU A 491 7.34 -22.52 -6.05
C GLU A 491 6.12 -23.26 -6.63
N PRO A 492 5.55 -24.24 -5.90
CA PRO A 492 4.52 -25.12 -6.42
C PRO A 492 3.28 -24.37 -6.92
N MET A 493 2.88 -23.28 -6.25
CA MET A 493 1.70 -22.50 -6.63
C MET A 493 1.94 -21.58 -7.85
N PHE A 494 3.19 -21.27 -8.19
CA PHE A 494 3.55 -20.40 -9.33
C PHE A 494 4.29 -21.17 -10.45
N SER A 495 4.07 -22.49 -10.51
CA SER A 495 4.78 -23.40 -11.41
C SER A 495 3.98 -23.86 -12.64
N HIS A 496 2.85 -23.20 -12.95
CA HIS A 496 1.97 -23.53 -14.10
C HIS A 496 2.72 -23.67 -15.43
N ALA A 497 3.59 -22.71 -15.75
CA ALA A 497 4.41 -22.77 -16.96
C ALA A 497 5.44 -23.92 -16.90
N ALA A 498 5.95 -24.23 -15.72
CA ALA A 498 6.92 -25.31 -15.56
C ALA A 498 6.28 -26.69 -15.78
N TYR A 499 5.08 -26.93 -15.22
CA TYR A 499 4.30 -28.13 -15.52
C TYR A 499 4.02 -28.28 -17.02
N TYR A 500 3.59 -27.20 -17.68
CA TYR A 500 3.30 -27.19 -19.11
C TYR A 500 4.53 -27.54 -19.97
N TYR A 501 5.66 -26.87 -19.75
CA TYR A 501 6.88 -27.13 -20.53
C TYR A 501 7.52 -28.48 -20.15
N LYS A 502 7.32 -28.99 -18.94
CA LYS A 502 7.79 -30.32 -18.56
C LYS A 502 7.00 -31.41 -19.28
N ALA A 503 5.69 -31.23 -19.47
CA ALA A 503 4.88 -32.09 -20.33
C ALA A 503 5.39 -32.08 -21.78
N HIS A 504 5.79 -30.91 -22.29
CA HIS A 504 6.41 -30.77 -23.61
C HIS A 504 7.74 -31.55 -23.72
N CYS A 505 8.62 -31.47 -22.71
CA CYS A 505 9.84 -32.28 -22.70
C CYS A 505 9.52 -33.78 -22.73
N LEU A 506 8.58 -34.23 -21.89
CA LEU A 506 8.22 -35.65 -21.76
C LEU A 506 7.73 -36.25 -23.09
N ILE A 507 6.86 -35.54 -23.82
CA ILE A 507 6.38 -36.00 -25.12
C ILE A 507 7.50 -36.05 -26.17
N LYS A 508 8.43 -35.09 -26.14
CA LYS A 508 9.58 -35.08 -27.07
C LYS A 508 10.59 -36.18 -26.79
N GLN A 509 10.77 -36.56 -25.52
CA GLN A 509 11.69 -37.63 -25.13
C GLN A 509 11.14 -39.02 -25.40
N THR A 510 9.87 -39.26 -25.09
CA THR A 510 9.32 -40.63 -25.02
C THR A 510 8.38 -40.99 -26.16
N GLN A 511 7.89 -40.00 -26.91
CA GLN A 511 6.78 -40.15 -27.87
C GLN A 511 5.52 -40.79 -27.26
N LEU A 512 5.44 -40.84 -25.92
CA LEU A 512 4.35 -41.43 -25.15
C LEU A 512 4.06 -42.89 -25.52
N VAL A 513 5.08 -43.71 -25.77
CA VAL A 513 4.88 -45.12 -26.13
C VAL A 513 4.39 -45.93 -24.91
N LYS A 514 4.95 -45.68 -23.71
CA LYS A 514 4.60 -46.47 -22.51
C LYS A 514 3.40 -45.88 -21.77
N THR A 515 2.55 -46.75 -21.22
CA THR A 515 1.36 -46.36 -20.44
C THR A 515 1.69 -45.44 -19.26
N LYS A 516 2.81 -45.69 -18.56
CA LYS A 516 3.25 -44.85 -17.43
C LYS A 516 3.57 -43.41 -17.86
N GLU A 517 4.19 -43.25 -19.02
CA GLU A 517 4.57 -41.94 -19.58
C GLU A 517 3.33 -41.16 -20.03
N LYS A 518 2.33 -41.85 -20.62
CA LYS A 518 1.02 -41.26 -20.93
C LYS A 518 0.30 -40.74 -19.70
N ILE A 519 0.28 -41.51 -18.61
CA ILE A 519 -0.35 -41.10 -17.35
C ILE A 519 0.34 -39.86 -16.78
N GLU A 520 1.67 -39.86 -16.72
CA GLU A 520 2.43 -38.71 -16.21
C GLU A 520 2.24 -37.48 -17.10
N PHE A 521 2.23 -37.64 -18.42
CA PHE A 521 1.98 -36.54 -19.36
C PHE A 521 0.64 -35.86 -19.10
N HIS A 522 -0.45 -36.64 -18.96
CA HIS A 522 -1.75 -36.07 -18.63
C HIS A 522 -1.77 -35.43 -17.25
N ARG A 523 -1.14 -36.05 -16.25
CA ARG A 523 -1.03 -35.49 -14.90
C ARG A 523 -0.36 -34.11 -14.89
N LEU A 524 0.74 -33.95 -15.64
CA LEU A 524 1.45 -32.68 -15.75
C LEU A 524 0.56 -31.59 -16.39
N LEU A 525 -0.18 -31.94 -17.45
CA LEU A 525 -1.12 -31.00 -18.08
C LEU A 525 -2.30 -30.65 -17.17
N ASP A 526 -2.85 -31.60 -16.41
CA ASP A 526 -3.92 -31.36 -15.44
C ASP A 526 -3.47 -30.36 -14.36
N HIS A 527 -2.24 -30.51 -13.85
CA HIS A 527 -1.69 -29.57 -12.86
C HIS A 527 -1.43 -28.19 -13.46
N ALA A 528 -0.90 -28.12 -14.68
CA ALA A 528 -0.72 -26.85 -15.38
C ALA A 528 -2.05 -26.12 -15.56
N GLU A 529 -3.07 -26.82 -16.06
CA GLU A 529 -4.42 -26.29 -16.28
C GLU A 529 -5.07 -25.81 -14.97
N TYR A 530 -4.98 -26.61 -13.90
CA TYR A 530 -5.48 -26.22 -12.59
C TYR A 530 -4.85 -24.91 -12.12
N LEU A 531 -3.52 -24.80 -12.19
CA LEU A 531 -2.82 -23.59 -11.73
C LEU A 531 -3.11 -22.39 -12.64
N PHE A 532 -3.21 -22.56 -13.96
CA PHE A 532 -3.61 -21.45 -14.85
C PHE A 532 -5.01 -20.93 -14.51
N ASN A 533 -5.98 -21.81 -14.25
CA ASN A 533 -7.32 -21.40 -13.83
C ASN A 533 -7.30 -20.71 -12.46
N TYR A 534 -6.56 -21.27 -11.49
CA TYR A 534 -6.39 -20.66 -10.17
C TYR A 534 -5.87 -19.22 -10.25
N HIS A 535 -4.87 -18.96 -11.10
CA HIS A 535 -4.35 -17.60 -11.29
C HIS A 535 -5.31 -16.68 -12.05
N ILE A 536 -6.09 -17.21 -12.99
CA ILE A 536 -7.17 -16.43 -13.63
C ILE A 536 -8.19 -15.99 -12.57
N ASP A 537 -8.62 -16.91 -11.69
CA ASP A 537 -9.58 -16.61 -10.64
C ASP A 537 -9.05 -15.53 -9.67
N MET A 538 -7.78 -15.63 -9.29
CA MET A 538 -7.10 -14.61 -8.49
C MET A 538 -7.07 -13.24 -9.19
N LEU A 539 -6.72 -13.19 -10.48
CA LEU A 539 -6.70 -11.95 -11.25
C LEU A 539 -8.09 -11.33 -11.42
N ILE A 540 -9.12 -12.16 -11.58
CA ILE A 540 -10.52 -11.72 -11.63
C ILE A 540 -10.93 -11.15 -10.27
N ALA A 541 -10.62 -11.83 -9.17
CA ALA A 541 -10.90 -11.34 -7.83
C ALA A 541 -10.24 -9.97 -7.57
N HIS A 542 -8.96 -9.79 -7.95
CA HIS A 542 -8.27 -8.50 -7.86
C HIS A 542 -8.96 -7.42 -8.69
N ASN A 543 -9.41 -7.73 -9.91
CA ASN A 543 -10.14 -6.78 -10.76
C ASN A 543 -11.52 -6.41 -10.19
N SER A 544 -12.19 -7.35 -9.52
CA SER A 544 -13.47 -7.10 -8.83
C SER A 544 -13.27 -6.15 -7.64
N ILE A 545 -12.23 -6.36 -6.83
CA ILE A 545 -11.84 -5.43 -5.76
C ILE A 545 -11.61 -4.03 -6.32
N LEU A 546 -10.84 -3.91 -7.41
CA LEU A 546 -10.58 -2.62 -8.07
C LEU A 546 -11.83 -1.98 -8.66
N THR A 547 -12.77 -2.77 -9.17
CA THR A 547 -14.04 -2.24 -9.67
C THR A 547 -14.88 -1.69 -8.53
N ASN A 548 -14.91 -2.38 -7.39
CA ASN A 548 -15.58 -1.88 -6.19
C ASN A 548 -14.91 -0.60 -5.67
N LEU A 549 -13.57 -0.55 -5.63
CA LEU A 549 -12.82 0.66 -5.25
C LEU A 549 -13.07 1.84 -6.22
N ASN A 550 -13.17 1.58 -7.52
CA ASN A 550 -13.46 2.61 -8.53
C ASN A 550 -14.93 3.08 -8.52
N LEU A 551 -15.87 2.23 -8.08
CA LEU A 551 -17.26 2.62 -7.85
C LEU A 551 -17.38 3.52 -6.61
N LEU A 552 -16.48 3.36 -5.64
CA LEU A 552 -16.43 4.13 -4.40
C LEU A 552 -15.66 5.45 -4.53
N ASN A 553 -14.66 5.55 -5.42
CA ASN A 553 -13.86 6.76 -5.63
C ASN A 553 -13.96 7.26 -7.09
N GLN A 554 -14.78 8.29 -7.34
CA GLN A 554 -14.80 9.01 -8.62
C GLN A 554 -13.61 9.98 -8.73
N SER A 555 -12.38 9.46 -8.73
CA SER A 555 -11.21 10.29 -9.05
C SER A 555 -11.18 10.64 -10.55
N PHE A 556 -10.69 11.85 -10.87
CA PHE A 556 -10.61 12.39 -12.24
C PHE A 556 -9.62 11.64 -13.15
N LEU A 557 -8.79 10.75 -12.62
CA LEU A 557 -7.76 9.98 -13.33
C LEU A 557 -7.93 8.47 -13.11
N LYS A 558 -8.66 7.82 -14.03
CA LYS A 558 -8.75 6.35 -14.07
C LYS A 558 -7.46 5.76 -14.65
N ILE A 559 -6.54 5.32 -13.80
CA ILE A 559 -5.38 4.54 -14.24
C ILE A 559 -5.82 3.10 -14.52
N ASP A 560 -6.22 2.84 -15.77
CA ASP A 560 -6.63 1.51 -16.25
C ASP A 560 -5.44 0.56 -16.52
N SER A 561 -4.19 1.01 -16.38
CA SER A 561 -3.01 0.23 -16.77
C SER A 561 -2.90 -1.11 -16.03
N TYR A 562 -3.18 -1.14 -14.73
CA TYR A 562 -3.16 -2.37 -13.95
C TYR A 562 -4.29 -3.33 -14.36
N ARG A 563 -5.50 -2.81 -14.59
CA ARG A 563 -6.63 -3.59 -15.11
C ARG A 563 -6.33 -4.18 -16.49
N LYS A 564 -5.71 -3.38 -17.37
CA LYS A 564 -5.23 -3.82 -18.70
C LYS A 564 -4.18 -4.92 -18.56
N GLN A 565 -3.22 -4.78 -17.63
CA GLN A 565 -2.21 -5.79 -17.35
C GLN A 565 -2.86 -7.11 -16.88
N ASN A 566 -3.78 -7.06 -15.92
CA ASN A 566 -4.50 -8.26 -15.45
C ASN A 566 -5.28 -8.92 -16.58
N LYS A 567 -6.00 -8.13 -17.39
CA LYS A 567 -6.73 -8.65 -18.56
C LYS A 567 -5.79 -9.34 -19.55
N ASN A 568 -4.62 -8.75 -19.82
CA ASN A 568 -3.63 -9.35 -20.71
C ASN A 568 -3.05 -10.65 -20.14
N LEU A 569 -2.83 -10.73 -18.82
CA LEU A 569 -2.40 -11.96 -18.15
C LEU A 569 -3.49 -13.04 -18.21
N CYS A 570 -4.76 -12.70 -17.94
CA CYS A 570 -5.87 -13.64 -18.10
C CYS A 570 -5.92 -14.19 -19.52
N ASN A 571 -5.85 -13.32 -20.54
CA ASN A 571 -5.83 -13.74 -21.94
C ASN A 571 -4.66 -14.68 -22.25
N LEU A 572 -3.46 -14.37 -21.74
CA LEU A 572 -2.28 -15.22 -21.91
C LEU A 572 -2.49 -16.61 -21.28
N TYR A 573 -3.01 -16.67 -20.05
CA TYR A 573 -3.31 -17.94 -19.39
C TYR A 573 -4.41 -18.73 -20.10
N SER A 574 -5.46 -18.06 -20.61
CA SER A 574 -6.48 -18.69 -21.43
C SER A 574 -5.92 -19.28 -22.72
N CYS A 575 -4.91 -18.65 -23.35
CA CYS A 575 -4.21 -19.24 -24.49
C CYS A 575 -3.49 -20.55 -24.13
N PHE A 576 -2.85 -20.62 -22.97
CA PHE A 576 -2.23 -21.86 -22.49
C PHE A 576 -3.28 -22.94 -22.19
N ILE A 577 -4.37 -22.60 -21.51
CA ILE A 577 -5.47 -23.55 -21.24
C ILE A 577 -6.04 -24.10 -22.54
N ARG A 578 -6.33 -23.23 -23.51
CA ARG A 578 -6.79 -23.65 -24.83
C ARG A 578 -5.79 -24.59 -25.51
N SER A 579 -4.49 -24.27 -25.46
CA SER A 579 -3.46 -25.14 -25.99
C SER A 579 -3.41 -26.50 -25.28
N ILE A 580 -3.66 -26.55 -23.96
CA ILE A 580 -3.76 -27.81 -23.21
C ILE A 580 -4.96 -28.62 -23.72
N HIS A 581 -6.11 -27.98 -23.90
CA HIS A 581 -7.31 -28.64 -24.43
C HIS A 581 -7.10 -29.17 -25.84
N ASP A 582 -6.44 -28.38 -26.72
CA ASP A 582 -6.08 -28.79 -28.07
C ASP A 582 -5.14 -30.01 -28.05
N ILE A 583 -4.17 -30.07 -27.13
CA ILE A 583 -3.26 -31.21 -26.95
C ILE A 583 -4.00 -32.45 -26.44
N ARG A 584 -4.95 -32.28 -25.51
CA ARG A 584 -5.73 -33.38 -24.91
C ARG A 584 -6.85 -33.89 -25.82
N GLY A 585 -7.21 -33.12 -26.83
CA GLY A 585 -8.41 -33.28 -27.62
C GLY A 585 -9.64 -32.72 -26.89
N HIS A 586 -10.56 -32.15 -27.67
CA HIS A 586 -11.83 -31.66 -27.18
C HIS A 586 -12.84 -32.79 -27.03
N SER A 587 -13.67 -32.73 -25.98
CA SER A 587 -14.84 -33.59 -25.88
C SER A 587 -15.85 -33.15 -26.93
N ILE A 588 -16.12 -34.02 -27.91
CA ILE A 588 -17.11 -33.77 -28.96
C ILE A 588 -18.38 -34.53 -28.60
N THR A 589 -19.52 -33.84 -28.63
CA THR A 589 -20.85 -34.46 -28.49
C THR A 589 -21.63 -34.30 -29.78
N SER A 590 -22.76 -35.00 -29.89
CA SER A 590 -23.68 -34.80 -31.02
C SER A 590 -24.10 -33.32 -31.17
N ASN A 591 -24.34 -32.61 -30.05
CA ASN A 591 -24.71 -31.20 -30.08
C ASN A 591 -23.61 -30.28 -30.63
N THR A 592 -22.35 -30.70 -30.64
CA THR A 592 -21.25 -29.93 -31.25
C THR A 592 -21.47 -29.69 -32.76
N PHE A 593 -22.28 -30.53 -33.42
CA PHE A 593 -22.58 -30.41 -34.85
C PHE A 593 -23.86 -29.60 -35.14
N VAL A 594 -24.65 -29.24 -34.14
CA VAL A 594 -25.93 -28.54 -34.35
C VAL A 594 -25.67 -27.12 -34.82
N ASN A 595 -26.27 -26.75 -35.95
CA ASN A 595 -26.24 -25.39 -36.49
C ASN A 595 -27.51 -25.13 -37.33
N ILE A 596 -27.58 -24.01 -38.06
CA ILE A 596 -28.74 -23.64 -38.88
C ILE A 596 -29.11 -24.71 -39.93
N ASP A 597 -28.11 -25.44 -40.43
CA ASP A 597 -28.26 -26.44 -41.50
C ASP A 597 -28.29 -27.89 -40.97
N ILE A 598 -27.92 -28.10 -39.70
CA ILE A 598 -27.80 -29.42 -39.08
C ILE A 598 -28.67 -29.44 -37.82
N ASP A 599 -29.83 -30.08 -37.93
CA ASP A 599 -30.71 -30.33 -36.78
C ASP A 599 -30.12 -31.38 -35.82
N GLU A 600 -30.69 -31.49 -34.62
CA GLU A 600 -30.22 -32.42 -33.57
C GLU A 600 -30.22 -33.89 -34.02
N LYS A 601 -31.16 -34.28 -34.89
CA LYS A 601 -31.30 -35.66 -35.37
C LYS A 601 -30.22 -36.01 -36.39
N LEU A 602 -29.91 -35.08 -37.29
CA LEU A 602 -28.83 -35.18 -38.26
C LEU A 602 -27.47 -35.11 -37.57
N ALA A 603 -27.28 -34.18 -36.64
CA ALA A 603 -26.10 -34.05 -35.80
C ALA A 603 -25.78 -35.36 -35.05
N MET A 604 -26.80 -36.01 -34.47
CA MET A 604 -26.67 -37.32 -33.82
C MET A 604 -26.27 -38.43 -34.81
N SER A 605 -26.80 -38.39 -36.03
CA SER A 605 -26.48 -39.37 -37.07
C SER A 605 -25.03 -39.23 -37.53
N ILE A 606 -24.56 -38.00 -37.73
CA ILE A 606 -23.17 -37.66 -38.04
C ILE A 606 -22.24 -38.13 -36.92
N TYR A 607 -22.56 -37.80 -35.66
CA TYR A 607 -21.79 -38.21 -34.50
C TYR A 607 -21.70 -39.74 -34.37
N LYS A 608 -22.81 -40.46 -34.57
CA LYS A 608 -22.82 -41.94 -34.57
C LYS A 608 -21.99 -42.53 -35.70
N GLN A 609 -22.05 -41.95 -36.91
CA GLN A 609 -21.21 -42.40 -38.02
C GLN A 609 -19.72 -42.20 -37.73
N MET A 610 -19.33 -41.03 -37.20
CA MET A 610 -17.93 -40.75 -36.83
C MET A 610 -17.43 -41.59 -35.64
N LEU A 611 -18.33 -42.14 -34.81
CA LEU A 611 -18.00 -43.09 -33.75
C LEU A 611 -17.82 -44.54 -34.23
N ILE A 612 -18.39 -44.90 -35.38
CA ILE A 612 -18.42 -46.28 -35.92
C ILE A 612 -17.48 -46.44 -37.12
N SER A 613 -17.01 -45.33 -37.72
CA SER A 613 -16.09 -45.34 -38.86
C SER A 613 -14.79 -46.10 -38.56
N ASP A 614 -14.36 -46.94 -39.50
CA ASP A 614 -13.12 -47.74 -39.44
C ASP A 614 -11.83 -46.91 -39.33
N GLU A 615 -11.91 -45.60 -39.53
CA GLU A 615 -10.78 -44.66 -39.45
C GLU A 615 -10.47 -44.14 -38.02
N ASN A 616 -11.18 -44.60 -36.98
CA ASN A 616 -10.99 -44.14 -35.59
C ASN A 616 -11.06 -42.60 -35.41
N ILE A 617 -11.98 -41.93 -36.10
CA ILE A 617 -12.11 -40.45 -36.06
C ILE A 617 -12.38 -39.96 -34.63
N PHE A 618 -13.26 -40.64 -33.88
CA PHE A 618 -13.49 -40.37 -32.46
C PHE A 618 -13.08 -41.53 -31.56
N ILE A 619 -12.26 -41.25 -30.55
CA ILE A 619 -11.88 -42.20 -29.51
C ILE A 619 -12.94 -42.15 -28.40
N ARG A 620 -13.70 -43.25 -28.21
CA ARG A 620 -14.58 -43.39 -27.04
C ARG A 620 -13.73 -43.49 -25.78
N LYS A 621 -13.69 -42.43 -24.97
CA LYS A 621 -13.11 -42.50 -23.62
C LYS A 621 -13.92 -43.49 -22.79
N GLN A 622 -13.27 -44.56 -22.32
CA GLN A 622 -13.87 -45.46 -21.34
C GLN A 622 -14.02 -44.72 -20.01
N PHE A 623 -15.18 -44.91 -19.38
CA PHE A 623 -15.49 -44.27 -18.12
C PHE A 623 -14.61 -44.85 -17.00
N ASN A 624 -13.76 -44.02 -16.39
CA ASN A 624 -12.92 -44.45 -15.26
C ASN A 624 -13.80 -44.58 -14.02
N ARG A 625 -13.84 -45.77 -13.39
CA ARG A 625 -14.74 -46.06 -12.27
C ARG A 625 -14.25 -45.52 -10.92
N ASN A 626 -13.03 -44.98 -10.85
CA ASN A 626 -12.45 -44.45 -9.61
C ASN A 626 -12.63 -42.93 -9.54
N PHE A 627 -13.70 -42.48 -8.87
CA PHE A 627 -13.96 -41.07 -8.59
C PHE A 627 -13.42 -40.66 -7.23
N ASN A 628 -12.87 -39.45 -7.14
CA ASN A 628 -12.68 -38.79 -5.85
C ASN A 628 -14.07 -38.42 -5.31
N GLU A 629 -14.44 -38.95 -4.15
CA GLU A 629 -15.73 -38.72 -3.49
C GLU A 629 -16.06 -37.23 -3.35
N ASN A 630 -15.07 -36.38 -3.05
CA ASN A 630 -15.29 -34.93 -2.90
C ASN A 630 -15.60 -34.25 -4.24
N GLN A 631 -14.98 -34.70 -5.33
CA GLN A 631 -15.27 -34.17 -6.67
C GLN A 631 -16.67 -34.59 -7.12
N LEU A 632 -17.05 -35.85 -6.86
CA LEU A 632 -18.38 -36.35 -7.21
C LEU A 632 -19.48 -35.66 -6.38
N LYS A 633 -19.26 -35.45 -5.07
CA LYS A 633 -20.16 -34.66 -4.22
C LYS A 633 -20.29 -33.22 -4.71
N LYS A 634 -19.19 -32.58 -5.13
CA LYS A 634 -19.22 -31.23 -5.69
C LYS A 634 -20.04 -31.17 -6.99
N ILE A 635 -19.82 -32.08 -7.94
CA ILE A 635 -20.63 -32.17 -9.16
C ILE A 635 -22.10 -32.37 -8.83
N CYS A 636 -22.41 -33.27 -7.89
CA CYS A 636 -23.78 -33.50 -7.45
C CYS A 636 -24.40 -32.25 -6.81
N MET A 637 -23.64 -31.46 -6.04
CA MET A 637 -24.13 -30.18 -5.51
C MET A 637 -24.35 -29.15 -6.62
N ASP A 638 -23.38 -28.96 -7.51
CA ASP A 638 -23.42 -27.96 -8.58
C ASP A 638 -24.60 -28.18 -9.54
N TYR A 639 -24.98 -29.44 -9.77
CA TYR A 639 -26.07 -29.84 -10.66
C TYR A 639 -27.30 -30.40 -9.94
N GLN A 640 -27.38 -30.25 -8.60
CA GLN A 640 -28.49 -30.72 -7.76
C GLN A 640 -28.84 -32.22 -7.93
N LEU A 641 -27.85 -33.06 -8.20
CA LEU A 641 -27.99 -34.50 -8.36
C LEU A 641 -27.98 -35.22 -7.01
N ASN A 642 -28.76 -36.30 -6.89
CA ASN A 642 -28.64 -37.21 -5.75
C ASN A 642 -27.31 -37.98 -5.85
N TYR A 643 -26.43 -37.82 -4.85
CA TYR A 643 -25.10 -38.43 -4.85
C TYR A 643 -25.13 -39.97 -4.97
N ASP A 644 -25.93 -40.65 -4.15
CA ASP A 644 -25.99 -42.12 -4.13
C ASP A 644 -26.58 -42.68 -5.43
N GLY A 645 -27.60 -42.01 -5.96
CA GLY A 645 -28.22 -42.34 -7.24
C GLY A 645 -27.23 -42.18 -8.40
N PHE A 646 -26.55 -41.03 -8.46
CA PHE A 646 -25.62 -40.71 -9.53
C PHE A 646 -24.40 -41.65 -9.46
N GLN A 647 -23.85 -41.91 -8.27
CA GLN A 647 -22.78 -42.88 -8.07
C GLN A 647 -23.19 -44.30 -8.54
N ARG A 648 -24.44 -44.69 -8.29
CA ARG A 648 -24.98 -45.98 -8.76
C ARG A 648 -25.12 -46.04 -10.28
N TYR A 649 -25.59 -44.97 -10.93
CA TYR A 649 -25.65 -44.88 -12.39
C TYR A 649 -24.24 -44.98 -13.00
N LEU A 650 -23.30 -44.21 -12.46
CA LEU A 650 -21.90 -44.19 -12.90
C LEU A 650 -21.20 -45.55 -12.77
N SER A 651 -21.57 -46.39 -11.80
CA SER A 651 -20.99 -47.73 -11.63
C SER A 651 -21.52 -48.76 -12.64
N GLN A 652 -22.67 -48.51 -13.26
CA GLN A 652 -23.34 -49.42 -14.20
C GLN A 652 -22.96 -49.17 -15.67
N ILE A 653 -22.48 -47.97 -16.00
CA ILE A 653 -22.13 -47.60 -17.37
C ILE A 653 -20.65 -47.89 -17.69
N LYS A 654 -20.38 -48.20 -18.96
CA LYS A 654 -19.02 -48.33 -19.50
C LYS A 654 -18.57 -47.07 -20.25
N TYR A 655 -19.52 -46.31 -20.76
CA TYR A 655 -19.36 -45.04 -21.46
C TYR A 655 -20.50 -44.12 -21.02
N VAL A 656 -20.23 -42.83 -20.88
CA VAL A 656 -21.28 -41.84 -20.65
C VAL A 656 -21.97 -41.59 -21.99
N ASP A 657 -23.26 -41.93 -22.04
CA ASP A 657 -24.13 -41.63 -23.17
C ASP A 657 -25.05 -40.48 -22.77
N GLU A 658 -25.00 -39.37 -23.50
CA GLU A 658 -25.72 -38.14 -23.18
C GLU A 658 -27.24 -38.34 -23.16
N MET A 659 -27.78 -39.26 -23.97
CA MET A 659 -29.22 -39.51 -24.04
C MET A 659 -29.69 -40.32 -22.85
N ASN A 660 -28.94 -41.37 -22.48
CA ASN A 660 -29.19 -42.13 -21.26
C ASN A 660 -28.98 -41.28 -20.01
N LEU A 661 -28.00 -40.37 -20.04
CA LEU A 661 -27.77 -39.41 -18.98
C LEU A 661 -28.92 -38.39 -18.91
N LYS A 662 -29.40 -37.84 -20.04
CA LYS A 662 -30.57 -36.96 -20.08
C LYS A 662 -31.83 -37.65 -19.57
N GLN A 663 -32.10 -38.89 -19.96
CA GLN A 663 -33.21 -39.67 -19.41
C GLN A 663 -33.09 -39.90 -17.90
N TYR A 664 -31.86 -40.06 -17.39
CA TYR A 664 -31.60 -40.13 -15.96
C TYR A 664 -31.79 -38.77 -15.27
N LEU A 665 -31.38 -37.68 -15.94
CA LEU A 665 -31.48 -36.30 -15.48
C LEU A 665 -32.88 -35.72 -15.60
N ASP A 666 -33.79 -36.27 -16.42
CA ASP A 666 -35.21 -35.88 -16.47
C ASP A 666 -35.92 -36.13 -15.11
N HIS A 667 -35.31 -36.92 -14.23
CA HIS A 667 -35.72 -37.09 -12.83
C HIS A 667 -35.11 -36.04 -11.86
N VAL A 668 -34.34 -35.07 -12.36
CA VAL A 668 -33.74 -33.97 -11.61
C VAL A 668 -34.12 -32.64 -12.28
N GLN A 669 -34.69 -31.70 -11.52
CA GLN A 669 -35.03 -30.38 -12.05
C GLN A 669 -33.76 -29.62 -12.48
N MET A 670 -33.62 -29.37 -13.78
CA MET A 670 -32.61 -28.43 -14.29
C MET A 670 -33.14 -27.00 -14.18
N PRO A 671 -32.29 -26.02 -13.80
CA PRO A 671 -32.67 -24.62 -13.87
C PRO A 671 -32.97 -24.22 -15.32
N ASN A 672 -34.02 -23.43 -15.53
CA ASN A 672 -34.31 -22.89 -16.85
C ASN A 672 -33.28 -21.81 -17.24
N ARG A 673 -33.35 -21.34 -18.49
CA ARG A 673 -32.40 -20.36 -19.05
C ARG A 673 -32.33 -19.04 -18.28
N ASP A 674 -33.37 -18.67 -17.53
CA ASP A 674 -33.38 -17.46 -16.70
C ASP A 674 -32.78 -17.72 -15.30
N GLN A 675 -32.66 -18.98 -14.89
CA GLN A 675 -32.06 -19.43 -13.64
C GLN A 675 -30.56 -19.80 -13.78
N PHE A 676 -30.08 -20.03 -15.01
CA PHE A 676 -28.68 -20.27 -15.36
C PHE A 676 -28.01 -18.96 -15.79
#